data_AF-A0A2E7PRK5-F1
#
_entry.id   AF-A0A2E7PRK5-F1
#
_cell.length_a   1.000
_cell.length_b   1.000
_cell.length_c   1.000
_cell.angle_alpha   90.00
_cell.angle_beta   90.00
_cell.angle_gamma   90.00
#
_symmetry.space_group_name_H-M   'P 1'
#
loop_
_entity.id
_entity.type
_entity.pdbx_description
1 polymer ?
#
loop_
_entity_poly.entity_id
_entity_poly.type
_entity_poly.pdbx_seq_one_letter_code
_entity_poly.pdbx_strand_id
1 'polypeptide(L)'
;MNEAGTTNTALISFGVYLLGVFFLAWLSSRVREKKEFVGEYFLGSRNLGLWAFALTFAATSASGGSFMGFPSKIYTHGWVLALWIASYMVVPIVGMGLLGKRMNRLARQSGAVTIPDMIKARFKSDAVCTIATLLILFFMFFYLLAQFKAGSKIMTTLLQDVPIYQNTVAAVGNAIDGLPWVGGAEPDYVLCLLVFSFSVIVYTAFGGFRAVVWTDVMQGIVMGAGVIILLILTLGQVGGLTKATEQLKEMTPPEFGSWLITLDQAQDEEVVIAKGTWLRLANGGVARLKDQVHLAKGESEAMATLLRITTPAEVERITPPPLDFDYSTTFTEPGRGVITLGQAQDKDGTLPEGTWLRLANDGVAWLAEEVPLAKGETEVEAKLLRITTSAEVERIKPTELGFAVSTTFEPAEAKGYGAGQRGVYVSAPGPDPEKNDGFLNVWVAVSFFFFWAFGSAGQPSNMVRLMAFNGTNVLRKAILSISIYFTVIYLLLVVIFCCGRILLPGMEIDSDRIMPELAATVTSKAGVPWLAGLLLAAPFAAVMSSVDSFLLMVSSSVVRDIYQNRINPDASEQRLKRLSYLVTAVVGILAMLAVLNPPEYLQDLIVFATSGLAGCFLMPILLGLYWPEMNAQGAVAGMLGGLGCHLGLYLIGWFVNGKFDSYQLLEFNPFIWAILVSGLLSYFVSIGQSRVKFQKQV
;
A
#
# COMPACT_ATOMS: atom_id res chain seq x y z
N MET A 1 -29.62 19.24 5.83
CA MET A 1 -28.71 19.45 6.98
C MET A 1 -27.34 19.75 6.38
N ASN A 2 -26.70 20.87 6.76
CA ASN A 2 -25.45 21.33 6.13
C ASN A 2 -24.32 20.30 6.25
N GLU A 3 -23.82 19.78 5.13
CA GLU A 3 -22.62 18.92 5.05
C GLU A 3 -21.37 19.59 5.63
N ALA A 4 -21.28 20.92 5.60
CA ALA A 4 -20.21 21.68 6.25
C ALA A 4 -20.13 21.50 7.79
N GLY A 5 -21.21 21.04 8.43
CA GLY A 5 -21.25 20.81 9.88
C GLY A 5 -20.62 19.49 10.33
N THR A 6 -20.59 18.47 9.47
CA THR A 6 -20.16 17.11 9.85
C THR A 6 -18.65 16.99 9.95
N THR A 7 -17.90 17.51 8.96
CA THR A 7 -16.43 17.40 8.90
C THR A 7 -15.73 18.20 10.00
N ASN A 8 -16.29 19.37 10.35
CA ASN A 8 -15.78 20.18 11.46
C ASN A 8 -15.79 19.43 12.80
N THR A 9 -16.81 18.61 13.06
CA THR A 9 -16.88 17.82 14.31
C THR A 9 -15.89 16.66 14.35
N ALA A 10 -15.62 16.02 13.20
CA ALA A 10 -14.62 14.98 13.07
C ALA A 10 -13.19 15.55 13.29
N LEU A 11 -12.91 16.72 12.73
CA LEU A 11 -11.63 17.41 12.94
C LEU A 11 -11.41 17.78 14.41
N ILE A 12 -12.45 18.26 15.10
CA ILE A 12 -12.36 18.58 16.52
C ILE A 12 -12.04 17.33 17.35
N SER A 13 -12.75 16.23 17.14
CA SER A 13 -12.50 15.00 17.92
C SER A 13 -11.14 14.37 17.61
N PHE A 14 -10.69 14.41 16.36
CA PHE A 14 -9.35 14.01 15.97
C PHE A 14 -8.28 14.92 16.61
N GLY A 15 -8.51 16.24 16.63
CA GLY A 15 -7.65 17.22 17.30
C GLY A 15 -7.54 16.96 18.80
N VAL A 16 -8.65 16.63 19.48
CA VAL A 16 -8.66 16.24 20.90
C VAL A 16 -7.82 14.98 21.12
N TYR A 17 -7.94 13.97 20.24
CA TYR A 17 -7.09 12.79 20.29
C TYR A 17 -5.61 13.15 20.17
N LEU A 18 -5.22 13.98 19.18
CA LEU A 18 -3.83 14.40 19.00
C LEU A 18 -3.29 15.16 20.22
N LEU A 19 -4.07 16.08 20.77
CA LEU A 19 -3.71 16.78 22.01
C LEU A 19 -3.49 15.79 23.16
N GLY A 20 -4.31 14.74 23.25
CA GLY A 20 -4.14 13.64 24.20
C GLY A 20 -2.82 12.89 24.00
N VAL A 21 -2.47 12.52 22.76
CA VAL A 21 -1.18 11.88 22.42
C VAL A 21 -0.02 12.75 22.88
N PHE A 22 -0.01 14.02 22.47
CA PHE A 22 1.08 14.95 22.76
C PHE A 22 1.18 15.27 24.26
N PHE A 23 0.05 15.40 24.95
CA PHE A 23 0.02 15.60 26.39
C PHE A 23 0.60 14.40 27.13
N LEU A 24 0.25 13.17 26.75
CA LEU A 24 0.83 11.95 27.33
C LEU A 24 2.34 11.84 27.05
N ALA A 25 2.77 12.14 25.83
CA ALA A 25 4.18 12.16 25.46
C ALA A 25 4.96 13.18 26.32
N TRP A 26 4.42 14.39 26.48
CA TRP A 26 5.00 15.44 27.32
C TRP A 26 5.05 15.02 28.80
N LEU A 27 3.96 14.48 29.34
CA LEU A 27 3.90 14.01 30.72
C LEU A 27 4.93 12.90 30.97
N SER A 28 5.01 11.93 30.07
CA SER A 28 5.99 10.84 30.14
C SER A 28 7.43 11.36 30.07
N SER A 29 7.69 12.39 29.26
CA SER A 29 9.03 12.99 29.14
C SER A 29 9.51 13.65 30.44
N ARG A 30 8.59 14.10 31.31
CA ARG A 30 8.91 14.71 32.61
C ARG A 30 9.24 13.69 33.69
N VAL A 31 8.74 12.45 33.60
CA VAL A 31 8.99 11.36 34.57
C VAL A 31 10.31 10.64 34.26
N ARG A 32 11.36 11.41 33.96
CA ARG A 32 12.69 10.87 33.61
C ARG A 32 13.39 10.28 34.83
N GLU A 33 13.84 9.04 34.73
CA GLU A 33 14.71 8.43 35.75
C GLU A 33 16.17 8.84 35.49
N LYS A 34 16.98 9.01 36.55
CA LYS A 34 18.40 9.37 36.45
C LYS A 34 19.28 8.19 35.94
N LYS A 35 19.05 7.69 34.73
CA LYS A 35 19.88 6.63 34.09
C LYS A 35 20.53 7.13 32.79
N GLU A 36 21.54 6.39 32.33
CA GLU A 36 22.34 6.68 31.11
C GLU A 36 21.45 6.93 29.88
N PHE A 37 21.66 8.05 29.19
CA PHE A 37 20.74 8.56 28.16
C PHE A 37 20.44 7.54 27.07
N VAL A 38 21.45 6.82 26.59
CA VAL A 38 21.34 5.92 25.43
C VAL A 38 20.47 4.70 25.75
N GLY A 39 20.61 4.11 26.95
CA GLY A 39 19.80 2.97 27.38
C GLY A 39 18.34 3.33 27.67
N GLU A 40 18.09 4.52 28.22
CA GLU A 40 16.73 5.02 28.43
C GLU A 40 16.06 5.45 27.12
N TYR A 41 16.81 6.15 26.25
CA TYR A 41 16.30 6.72 25.00
C TYR A 41 16.02 5.69 23.91
N PHE A 42 16.66 4.50 23.92
CA PHE A 42 16.42 3.47 22.88
C PHE A 42 15.74 2.19 23.38
N LEU A 43 15.84 1.85 24.68
CA LEU A 43 15.27 0.62 25.24
C LEU A 43 14.31 0.83 26.42
N GLY A 44 14.08 2.07 26.85
CA GLY A 44 13.17 2.38 27.94
C GLY A 44 13.52 1.63 29.23
N SER A 45 14.82 1.54 29.54
CA SER A 45 15.39 0.90 30.75
C SER A 45 15.09 -0.61 30.96
N ARG A 46 14.55 -1.31 29.94
CA ARG A 46 14.28 -2.77 29.95
C ARG A 46 13.39 -3.27 31.09
N ASN A 47 12.45 -2.44 31.52
CA ASN A 47 11.55 -2.71 32.64
C ASN A 47 10.06 -2.70 32.24
N LEU A 48 9.75 -3.04 30.99
CA LEU A 48 8.35 -3.03 30.52
C LEU A 48 7.57 -4.20 31.12
N GLY A 49 6.47 -3.87 31.81
CA GLY A 49 5.46 -4.83 32.25
C GLY A 49 4.59 -5.34 31.10
N LEU A 50 3.69 -6.28 31.38
CA LEU A 50 2.88 -6.98 30.38
C LEU A 50 2.15 -6.05 29.41
N TRP A 51 1.31 -5.15 29.92
CA TRP A 51 0.45 -4.33 29.07
C TRP A 51 1.22 -3.30 28.25
N ALA A 52 2.21 -2.64 28.87
CA ALA A 52 3.10 -1.73 28.17
C ALA A 52 3.84 -2.46 27.04
N PHE A 53 4.45 -3.60 27.33
CA PHE A 53 5.16 -4.38 26.32
C PHE A 53 4.23 -4.91 25.21
N ALA A 54 3.07 -5.47 25.57
CA ALA A 54 2.15 -6.08 24.63
C ALA A 54 1.54 -5.05 23.67
N LEU A 55 1.03 -3.94 24.20
CA LEU A 55 0.41 -2.89 23.38
C LEU A 55 1.46 -2.12 22.57
N THR A 56 2.65 -1.86 23.13
CA THR A 56 3.76 -1.29 22.35
C THR A 56 4.18 -2.19 21.19
N PHE A 57 4.32 -3.51 21.44
CA PHE A 57 4.64 -4.45 20.37
C PHE A 57 3.53 -4.50 19.31
N ALA A 58 2.26 -4.52 19.74
CA ALA A 58 1.12 -4.54 18.86
C ALA A 58 1.01 -3.27 18.01
N ALA A 59 1.19 -2.09 18.61
CA ALA A 59 1.20 -0.80 17.92
C ALA A 59 2.38 -0.68 16.94
N THR A 60 3.59 -1.09 17.33
CA THR A 60 4.76 -1.09 16.42
C THR A 60 4.57 -2.06 15.24
N SER A 61 3.89 -3.20 15.47
CA SER A 61 3.64 -4.19 14.42
C SER A 61 2.48 -3.79 13.50
N ALA A 62 1.58 -2.93 13.98
CA ALA A 62 0.47 -2.42 13.20
C ALA A 62 0.90 -1.13 12.50
N SER A 63 0.88 -1.13 11.18
CA SER A 63 1.38 -0.02 10.38
C SER A 63 0.32 0.55 9.46
N GLY A 64 0.67 1.55 8.66
CA GLY A 64 -0.15 1.99 7.52
C GLY A 64 -0.54 0.82 6.61
N GLY A 65 0.32 -0.19 6.45
CA GLY A 65 -0.04 -1.42 5.72
C GLY A 65 -1.21 -2.17 6.36
N SER A 66 -1.27 -2.23 7.69
CA SER A 66 -2.33 -2.94 8.42
C SER A 66 -3.68 -2.23 8.34
N PHE A 67 -3.67 -0.91 8.40
CA PHE A 67 -4.87 -0.08 8.57
C PHE A 67 -5.30 0.71 7.34
N MET A 68 -4.50 0.70 6.27
CA MET A 68 -4.83 1.30 4.97
C MET A 68 -4.59 0.29 3.84
N GLY A 69 -3.44 -0.38 3.83
CA GLY A 69 -3.08 -1.36 2.80
C GLY A 69 -3.96 -2.61 2.77
N PHE A 70 -4.21 -3.27 3.92
CA PHE A 70 -5.16 -4.40 3.96
C PHE A 70 -6.58 -3.97 3.65
N PRO A 71 -7.13 -2.90 4.26
CA PRO A 71 -8.44 -2.39 3.86
C PRO A 71 -8.59 -2.19 2.35
N SER A 72 -7.61 -1.58 1.70
CA SER A 72 -7.55 -1.43 0.24
C SER A 72 -7.64 -2.79 -0.46
N LYS A 73 -6.72 -3.72 -0.15
CA LYS A 73 -6.70 -5.04 -0.80
C LYS A 73 -7.96 -5.87 -0.51
N ILE A 74 -8.51 -5.82 0.70
CA ILE A 74 -9.77 -6.50 1.06
C ILE A 74 -10.93 -5.91 0.26
N TYR A 75 -11.02 -4.59 0.18
CA TYR A 75 -12.05 -3.92 -0.60
C TYR A 75 -12.00 -4.35 -2.07
N THR A 76 -10.80 -4.38 -2.67
CA THR A 76 -10.65 -4.66 -4.11
C THR A 76 -10.74 -6.14 -4.48
N HIS A 77 -10.40 -7.08 -3.59
CA HIS A 77 -10.37 -8.52 -3.92
C HIS A 77 -11.30 -9.39 -3.05
N GLY A 78 -11.88 -8.86 -1.98
CA GLY A 78 -12.87 -9.56 -1.15
C GLY A 78 -12.28 -10.59 -0.18
N TRP A 79 -13.02 -11.68 0.04
CA TRP A 79 -12.80 -12.66 1.12
C TRP A 79 -11.54 -13.50 0.98
N VAL A 80 -10.95 -13.61 -0.21
CA VAL A 80 -9.69 -14.33 -0.39
C VAL A 80 -8.60 -13.83 0.58
N LEU A 81 -8.64 -12.54 0.96
CA LEU A 81 -7.70 -11.99 1.93
C LEU A 81 -7.78 -12.56 3.33
N ALA A 82 -8.85 -13.24 3.69
CA ALA A 82 -8.92 -13.95 4.97
C ALA A 82 -7.77 -14.96 5.12
N LEU A 83 -7.40 -15.66 4.04
CA LEU A 83 -6.27 -16.61 4.04
C LEU A 83 -4.93 -15.91 4.25
N TRP A 84 -4.75 -14.75 3.61
CA TRP A 84 -3.57 -13.90 3.79
C TRP A 84 -3.43 -13.47 5.25
N ILE A 85 -4.51 -12.95 5.80
CA ILE A 85 -4.56 -12.24 7.07
C ILE A 85 -4.59 -13.18 8.28
N ALA A 86 -5.10 -14.41 8.13
CA ALA A 86 -5.14 -15.43 9.20
C ALA A 86 -3.77 -15.70 9.85
N SER A 87 -2.68 -15.55 9.09
CA SER A 87 -1.31 -15.68 9.58
C SER A 87 -0.94 -14.69 10.69
N TYR A 88 -1.60 -13.53 10.81
CA TYR A 88 -1.34 -12.58 11.91
C TYR A 88 -1.61 -13.17 13.29
N MET A 89 -2.50 -14.16 13.38
CA MET A 89 -2.80 -14.88 14.63
C MET A 89 -1.56 -15.58 15.20
N VAL A 90 -0.66 -16.04 14.32
CA VAL A 90 0.55 -16.79 14.70
C VAL A 90 1.82 -15.93 14.72
N VAL A 91 1.77 -14.67 14.30
CA VAL A 91 2.92 -13.73 14.35
C VAL A 91 3.56 -13.65 15.74
N PRO A 92 2.82 -13.50 16.86
CA PRO A 92 3.43 -13.44 18.18
C PRO A 92 4.09 -14.76 18.58
N ILE A 93 3.50 -15.89 18.18
CA ILE A 93 4.04 -17.23 18.44
C ILE A 93 5.36 -17.42 17.70
N VAL A 94 5.42 -17.07 16.42
CA VAL A 94 6.63 -17.23 15.60
C VAL A 94 7.68 -16.22 16.02
N GLY A 95 7.41 -14.91 15.97
CA GLY A 95 8.41 -13.89 16.26
C GLY A 95 8.88 -13.89 17.71
N MET A 96 7.96 -13.83 18.67
CA MET A 96 8.32 -13.72 20.08
C MET A 96 8.69 -15.08 20.67
N GLY A 97 8.04 -16.17 20.24
CA GLY A 97 8.34 -17.52 20.70
C GLY A 97 9.70 -18.03 20.22
N LEU A 98 10.03 -17.87 18.92
CA LEU A 98 11.31 -18.33 18.38
C LEU A 98 12.47 -17.46 18.86
N LEU A 99 12.32 -16.13 18.83
CA LEU A 99 13.46 -15.22 19.02
C LEU A 99 13.50 -14.58 20.41
N GLY A 100 12.34 -14.26 20.99
CA GLY A 100 12.22 -13.33 22.13
C GLY A 100 13.08 -13.69 23.34
N LYS A 101 13.03 -14.95 23.81
CA LYS A 101 13.81 -15.37 25.00
C LYS A 101 15.32 -15.28 24.78
N ARG A 102 15.82 -15.79 23.65
CA ARG A 102 17.27 -15.85 23.39
C ARG A 102 17.85 -14.48 23.07
N MET A 103 17.13 -13.69 22.27
CA MET A 103 17.50 -12.31 21.98
C MET A 103 17.59 -11.47 23.25
N ASN A 104 16.56 -11.52 24.11
CA ASN A 104 16.55 -10.75 25.35
C ASN A 104 17.75 -11.12 26.25
N ARG A 105 18.06 -12.41 26.37
CA ARG A 105 19.22 -12.89 27.14
C ARG A 105 20.54 -12.36 26.57
N LEU A 106 20.78 -12.54 25.27
CA LEU A 106 22.01 -12.11 24.61
C LEU A 106 22.20 -10.59 24.69
N ALA A 107 21.13 -9.84 24.44
CA ALA A 107 21.13 -8.39 24.57
C ALA A 107 21.42 -7.91 25.99
N ARG A 108 20.98 -8.62 27.03
CA ARG A 108 21.28 -8.31 28.44
C ARG A 108 22.72 -8.63 28.80
N GLN A 109 23.24 -9.76 28.33
CA GLN A 109 24.61 -10.18 28.60
C GLN A 109 25.66 -9.28 27.93
N SER A 110 25.36 -8.78 26.73
CA SER A 110 26.27 -7.94 25.96
C SER A 110 26.10 -6.44 26.20
N GLY A 111 25.01 -6.01 26.87
CA GLY A 111 24.64 -4.60 26.95
C GLY A 111 24.19 -4.00 25.60
N ALA A 112 24.02 -4.81 24.56
CA ALA A 112 23.61 -4.35 23.23
C ALA A 112 22.26 -3.63 23.26
N VAL A 113 22.18 -2.51 22.55
CA VAL A 113 20.97 -1.67 22.46
C VAL A 113 20.32 -1.77 21.08
N THR A 114 21.12 -2.06 20.04
CA THR A 114 20.68 -2.24 18.66
C THR A 114 20.84 -3.70 18.21
N ILE A 115 20.17 -4.07 17.12
CA ILE A 115 20.36 -5.39 16.50
C ILE A 115 21.78 -5.58 15.93
N PRO A 116 22.36 -4.59 15.21
CA PRO A 116 23.76 -4.65 14.79
C PRO A 116 24.75 -4.83 15.96
N ASP A 117 24.55 -4.15 17.09
CA ASP A 117 25.36 -4.35 18.30
C ASP A 117 25.25 -5.79 18.84
N MET A 118 24.03 -6.34 18.89
CA MET A 118 23.78 -7.68 19.42
C MET A 118 24.47 -8.74 18.56
N ILE A 119 24.37 -8.65 17.24
CA ILE A 119 25.05 -9.59 16.33
C ILE A 119 26.56 -9.38 16.33
N LYS A 120 27.06 -8.14 16.51
CA LYS A 120 28.49 -7.86 16.71
C LYS A 120 28.99 -8.59 17.95
N ALA A 121 28.26 -8.52 19.06
CA ALA A 121 28.61 -9.22 20.28
C ALA A 121 28.62 -10.76 20.09
N ARG A 122 27.68 -11.30 19.31
CA ARG A 122 27.61 -12.75 19.01
C ARG A 122 28.75 -13.25 18.12
N PHE A 123 29.08 -12.52 17.06
CA PHE A 123 30.01 -12.96 16.02
C PHE A 123 31.41 -12.35 16.15
N LYS A 124 31.59 -11.35 17.03
CA LYS A 124 32.83 -10.58 17.23
C LYS A 124 33.38 -10.02 15.90
N SER A 125 32.50 -9.52 15.04
CA SER A 125 32.84 -9.04 13.70
C SER A 125 32.24 -7.68 13.42
N ASP A 126 33.10 -6.73 13.10
CA ASP A 126 32.70 -5.39 12.68
C ASP A 126 32.05 -5.40 11.29
N ALA A 127 32.45 -6.30 10.39
CA ALA A 127 31.85 -6.38 9.06
C ALA A 127 30.35 -6.74 9.14
N VAL A 128 29.99 -7.72 9.98
CA VAL A 128 28.60 -8.13 10.22
C VAL A 128 27.77 -6.95 10.72
N CYS A 129 28.32 -6.19 11.66
CA CYS A 129 27.67 -5.00 12.21
C CYS A 129 27.42 -3.94 11.14
N THR A 130 28.44 -3.59 10.33
CA THR A 130 28.30 -2.59 9.27
C THR A 130 27.27 -3.00 8.23
N ILE A 131 27.34 -4.25 7.76
CA ILE A 131 26.42 -4.76 6.74
C ILE A 131 24.99 -4.76 7.26
N ALA A 132 24.75 -5.26 8.48
CA ALA A 132 23.44 -5.20 9.11
C ALA A 132 22.91 -3.77 9.23
N THR A 133 23.78 -2.82 9.62
CA THR A 133 23.40 -1.41 9.74
C THR A 133 22.96 -0.85 8.38
N LEU A 134 23.74 -1.07 7.32
CA LEU A 134 23.42 -0.59 5.97
C LEU A 134 22.12 -1.20 5.43
N LEU A 135 21.88 -2.50 5.67
CA LEU A 135 20.65 -3.18 5.27
C LEU A 135 19.42 -2.64 6.01
N ILE A 136 19.55 -2.37 7.32
CA ILE A 136 18.50 -1.73 8.10
C ILE A 136 18.17 -0.35 7.53
N LEU A 137 19.19 0.48 7.27
CA LEU A 137 19.00 1.81 6.71
C LEU A 137 18.28 1.77 5.35
N PHE A 138 18.70 0.85 4.48
CA PHE A 138 18.11 0.69 3.15
C PHE A 138 16.63 0.32 3.22
N PHE A 139 16.26 -0.77 3.90
CA PHE A 139 14.86 -1.22 3.89
C PHE A 139 13.94 -0.38 4.78
N MET A 140 14.43 0.16 5.90
CA MET A 140 13.61 1.06 6.72
C MET A 140 13.26 2.36 6.00
N PHE A 141 14.09 2.80 5.05
CA PHE A 141 13.76 3.92 4.17
C PHE A 141 12.50 3.64 3.33
N PHE A 142 12.42 2.51 2.63
CA PHE A 142 11.22 2.14 1.86
C PHE A 142 9.99 1.92 2.73
N TYR A 143 10.18 1.36 3.92
CA TYR A 143 9.08 1.22 4.89
C TYR A 143 8.53 2.58 5.33
N LEU A 144 9.41 3.56 5.54
CA LEU A 144 9.05 4.92 5.90
C LEU A 144 8.24 5.61 4.77
N LEU A 145 8.57 5.38 3.49
CA LEU A 145 7.78 5.88 2.36
C LEU A 145 6.31 5.45 2.47
N ALA A 146 6.08 4.16 2.73
CA ALA A 146 4.73 3.63 2.87
C ALA A 146 3.94 4.29 4.02
N GLN A 147 4.61 4.60 5.13
CA GLN A 147 3.97 5.29 6.25
C GLN A 147 3.62 6.74 5.92
N PHE A 148 4.52 7.45 5.24
CA PHE A 148 4.26 8.83 4.82
C PHE A 148 3.12 8.92 3.80
N LYS A 149 3.04 7.99 2.84
CA LYS A 149 1.88 7.89 1.94
C LYS A 149 0.59 7.65 2.72
N ALA A 150 0.58 6.70 3.66
CA ALA A 150 -0.58 6.41 4.49
C ALA A 150 -1.03 7.62 5.31
N GLY A 151 -0.09 8.30 5.98
CA GLY A 151 -0.37 9.50 6.77
C GLY A 151 -0.95 10.64 5.93
N SER A 152 -0.41 10.86 4.72
CA SER A 152 -0.94 11.86 3.79
C SER A 152 -2.38 11.56 3.37
N LYS A 153 -2.68 10.33 2.95
CA LYS A 153 -4.05 9.94 2.52
C LYS A 153 -5.08 10.01 3.65
N ILE A 154 -4.69 9.72 4.90
CA ILE A 154 -5.54 9.94 6.08
C ILE A 154 -5.83 11.44 6.27
N MET A 155 -4.80 12.29 6.19
CA MET A 155 -4.97 13.75 6.33
C MET A 155 -5.82 14.35 5.21
N THR A 156 -5.67 13.86 3.98
CA THR A 156 -6.46 14.28 2.81
C THR A 156 -7.96 14.10 3.11
N THR A 157 -8.33 12.92 3.61
CA THR A 157 -9.74 12.61 3.94
C THR A 157 -10.26 13.46 5.10
N LEU A 158 -9.42 13.78 6.09
CA LEU A 158 -9.81 14.61 7.22
C LEU A 158 -9.99 16.08 6.84
N LEU A 159 -9.18 16.60 5.92
CA LEU A 159 -9.09 18.03 5.60
C LEU A 159 -9.88 18.44 4.36
N GLN A 160 -10.35 17.49 3.53
CA GLN A 160 -10.98 17.78 2.23
C GLN A 160 -12.11 18.82 2.28
N ASP A 161 -12.95 18.83 3.32
CA ASP A 161 -14.07 19.78 3.40
C ASP A 161 -13.73 21.10 4.11
N VAL A 162 -12.44 21.36 4.40
CA VAL A 162 -12.01 22.61 5.05
C VAL A 162 -11.78 23.68 3.99
N PRO A 163 -12.46 24.85 4.02
CA PRO A 163 -12.31 25.87 2.97
C PRO A 163 -10.87 26.38 2.80
N ILE A 164 -10.13 26.56 3.91
CA ILE A 164 -8.72 26.98 3.88
C ILE A 164 -7.83 25.91 3.24
N TYR A 165 -8.19 24.62 3.40
CA TYR A 165 -7.45 23.51 2.80
C TYR A 165 -7.49 23.60 1.28
N GLN A 166 -8.67 23.75 0.68
CA GLN A 166 -8.82 23.83 -0.78
C GLN A 166 -8.02 24.97 -1.42
N ASN A 167 -8.01 26.15 -0.79
CA ASN A 167 -7.20 27.28 -1.26
C ASN A 167 -5.68 26.98 -1.20
N THR A 168 -5.25 26.25 -0.16
CA THR A 168 -3.84 25.88 0.02
C THR A 168 -3.43 24.78 -0.95
N VAL A 169 -4.32 23.81 -1.22
CA VAL A 169 -4.13 22.77 -2.23
C VAL A 169 -3.92 23.38 -3.61
N ALA A 170 -4.73 24.37 -4.00
CA ALA A 170 -4.56 25.09 -5.26
C ALA A 170 -3.19 25.80 -5.35
N ALA A 171 -2.76 26.46 -4.27
CA ALA A 171 -1.45 27.11 -4.22
C ALA A 171 -0.28 26.11 -4.33
N VAL A 172 -0.41 24.93 -3.71
CA VAL A 172 0.56 23.83 -3.88
C VAL A 172 0.56 23.32 -5.31
N GLY A 173 -0.61 23.15 -5.92
CA GLY A 173 -0.76 22.74 -7.32
C GLY A 173 0.04 23.64 -8.26
N ASN A 174 -0.16 24.95 -8.14
CA ASN A 174 0.58 25.94 -8.92
C ASN A 174 2.10 25.93 -8.65
N ALA A 175 2.52 25.54 -7.44
CA ALA A 175 3.94 25.50 -7.07
C ALA A 175 4.65 24.23 -7.57
N ILE A 176 3.92 23.12 -7.73
CA ILE A 176 4.48 21.86 -8.21
C ILE A 176 4.28 21.65 -9.71
N ASP A 177 3.36 22.40 -10.32
CA ASP A 177 3.13 22.37 -11.76
C ASP A 177 4.42 22.71 -12.53
N GLY A 178 4.69 21.95 -13.60
CA GLY A 178 5.91 22.04 -14.39
C GLY A 178 7.20 21.47 -13.75
N LEU A 179 7.18 20.95 -12.51
CA LEU A 179 8.34 20.26 -11.93
C LEU A 179 8.46 18.83 -12.48
N PRO A 180 9.52 18.45 -13.23
CA PRO A 180 9.59 17.16 -13.93
C PRO A 180 9.45 15.92 -13.03
N TRP A 181 9.87 16.02 -11.77
CA TRP A 181 9.86 14.95 -10.77
C TRP A 181 8.65 14.94 -9.82
N VAL A 182 7.76 15.94 -9.90
CA VAL A 182 6.61 16.11 -8.98
C VAL A 182 5.31 16.43 -9.73
N GLY A 183 5.37 16.90 -10.97
CA GLY A 183 4.20 17.39 -11.71
C GLY A 183 3.08 16.38 -11.97
N GLY A 184 3.31 15.09 -11.73
CA GLY A 184 2.27 14.05 -11.74
C GLY A 184 1.63 13.74 -10.37
N ALA A 185 2.08 14.39 -9.29
CA ALA A 185 1.59 14.16 -7.94
C ALA A 185 0.34 15.01 -7.65
N GLU A 186 -0.63 14.43 -6.95
CA GLU A 186 -1.86 15.15 -6.57
C GLU A 186 -1.52 16.28 -5.56
N PRO A 187 -1.93 17.54 -5.80
CA PRO A 187 -1.55 18.66 -4.93
C PRO A 187 -2.02 18.51 -3.47
N ASP A 188 -3.18 17.89 -3.27
CA ASP A 188 -3.78 17.60 -1.96
C ASP A 188 -2.94 16.59 -1.17
N TYR A 189 -2.49 15.53 -1.86
CA TYR A 189 -1.55 14.55 -1.36
C TYR A 189 -0.21 15.19 -0.97
N VAL A 190 0.35 16.06 -1.81
CA VAL A 190 1.63 16.73 -1.53
C VAL A 190 1.52 17.62 -0.30
N LEU A 191 0.47 18.44 -0.20
CA LEU A 191 0.25 19.29 0.97
C LEU A 191 0.14 18.46 2.26
N CYS A 192 -0.69 17.42 2.24
CA CYS A 192 -0.89 16.55 3.39
C CYS A 192 0.40 15.79 3.77
N LEU A 193 1.19 15.36 2.78
CA LEU A 193 2.48 14.73 2.99
C LEU A 193 3.47 15.69 3.68
N LEU A 194 3.57 16.93 3.22
CA LEU A 194 4.45 17.94 3.82
C LEU A 194 4.07 18.23 5.28
N VAL A 195 2.79 18.49 5.54
CA VAL A 195 2.30 18.79 6.90
C VAL A 195 2.50 17.58 7.82
N PHE A 196 2.14 16.39 7.37
CA PHE A 196 2.27 15.16 8.15
C PHE A 196 3.74 14.85 8.46
N SER A 197 4.59 14.78 7.44
CA SER A 197 6.01 14.45 7.60
C SER A 197 6.73 15.47 8.49
N PHE A 198 6.51 16.77 8.29
CA PHE A 198 7.09 17.82 9.13
C PHE A 198 6.68 17.64 10.60
N SER A 199 5.37 17.47 10.85
CA SER A 199 4.85 17.30 12.21
C SER A 199 5.47 16.07 12.89
N VAL A 200 5.58 14.96 12.15
CA VAL A 200 6.13 13.71 12.68
C VAL A 200 7.62 13.83 12.98
N ILE A 201 8.41 14.31 12.02
CA ILE A 201 9.87 14.49 12.18
C ILE A 201 10.18 15.35 13.42
N VAL A 202 9.44 16.45 13.60
CA VAL A 202 9.61 17.36 14.74
C VAL A 202 9.34 16.62 16.05
N TYR A 203 8.18 15.98 16.22
CA TYR A 203 7.86 15.36 17.51
C TYR A 203 8.74 14.13 17.81
N THR A 204 9.08 13.31 16.81
CA THR A 204 9.95 12.14 16.98
C THR A 204 11.32 12.55 17.51
N ALA A 205 11.87 13.67 17.01
CA ALA A 205 13.13 14.21 17.51
C ALA A 205 13.04 14.58 19.00
N PHE A 206 11.93 15.17 19.46
CA PHE A 206 11.80 15.62 20.86
C PHE A 206 11.39 14.52 21.87
N GLY A 207 10.63 13.51 21.47
CA GLY A 207 9.94 12.58 22.38
C GLY A 207 10.79 11.50 23.06
N GLY A 208 11.65 10.79 22.32
CA GLY A 208 12.42 9.64 22.81
C GLY A 208 11.60 8.40 23.21
N PHE A 209 12.25 7.24 23.40
CA PHE A 209 11.55 5.94 23.48
C PHE A 209 10.55 5.78 24.64
N ARG A 210 10.76 6.41 25.80
CA ARG A 210 9.80 6.29 26.93
C ARG A 210 8.46 6.99 26.62
N ALA A 211 8.51 8.16 25.96
CA ALA A 211 7.31 8.84 25.48
C ALA A 211 6.61 7.97 24.43
N VAL A 212 7.38 7.38 23.51
CA VAL A 212 6.89 6.46 22.47
C VAL A 212 6.16 5.26 23.08
N VAL A 213 6.67 4.64 24.15
CA VAL A 213 6.00 3.49 24.79
C VAL A 213 4.59 3.84 25.27
N TRP A 214 4.41 4.98 25.94
CA TRP A 214 3.09 5.35 26.49
C TRP A 214 2.13 5.85 25.42
N THR A 215 2.62 6.53 24.38
CA THR A 215 1.79 6.85 23.21
C THR A 215 1.38 5.57 22.49
N ASP A 216 2.29 4.60 22.32
CA ASP A 216 2.00 3.30 21.71
C ASP A 216 0.92 2.52 22.47
N VAL A 217 0.94 2.58 23.82
CA VAL A 217 -0.10 1.96 24.66
C VAL A 217 -1.48 2.57 24.37
N MET A 218 -1.58 3.90 24.35
CA MET A 218 -2.84 4.58 24.05
C MET A 218 -3.29 4.27 22.63
N GLN A 219 -2.37 4.32 21.67
CA GLN A 219 -2.60 4.01 20.26
C GLN A 219 -3.14 2.60 20.06
N GLY A 220 -2.55 1.59 20.71
CA GLY A 220 -3.05 0.21 20.68
C GLY A 220 -4.48 0.07 21.23
N ILE A 221 -4.84 0.83 22.27
CA ILE A 221 -6.22 0.82 22.79
C ILE A 221 -7.19 1.44 21.77
N VAL A 222 -6.84 2.62 21.24
CA VAL A 222 -7.67 3.35 20.26
C VAL A 222 -7.87 2.52 18.99
N MET A 223 -6.84 1.82 18.52
CA MET A 223 -6.94 0.93 17.37
C MET A 223 -7.91 -0.23 17.58
N GLY A 224 -7.82 -0.92 18.73
CA GLY A 224 -8.72 -2.03 19.04
C GLY A 224 -10.17 -1.58 19.18
N ALA A 225 -10.40 -0.49 19.91
CA ALA A 225 -11.74 0.08 20.08
C ALA A 225 -12.31 0.59 18.75
N GLY A 226 -11.50 1.28 17.94
CA GLY A 226 -11.91 1.83 16.65
C GLY A 226 -12.39 0.76 15.68
N VAL A 227 -11.67 -0.36 15.56
CA VAL A 227 -12.07 -1.48 14.68
C VAL A 227 -13.39 -2.12 15.15
N ILE A 228 -13.58 -2.30 16.46
CA ILE A 228 -14.82 -2.87 17.01
C ILE A 228 -16.01 -1.94 16.72
N ILE A 229 -15.85 -0.64 16.96
CA ILE A 229 -16.90 0.35 16.71
C ILE A 229 -17.21 0.41 15.21
N LEU A 230 -16.18 0.45 14.35
CA LEU A 230 -16.34 0.50 12.90
C LEU A 230 -17.08 -0.74 12.37
N LEU A 231 -16.79 -1.93 12.90
CA LEU A 231 -17.52 -3.16 12.58
C LEU A 231 -19.00 -3.04 12.89
N ILE A 232 -19.36 -2.59 14.11
CA ILE A 232 -20.76 -2.48 14.54
C ILE A 232 -21.54 -1.55 13.60
N LEU A 233 -20.97 -0.38 13.30
CA LEU A 233 -21.60 0.59 12.41
C LEU A 233 -21.74 0.07 10.98
N THR A 234 -20.68 -0.56 10.47
CA THR A 234 -20.62 -1.06 9.09
C THR A 234 -21.59 -2.23 8.89
N LEU A 235 -21.57 -3.24 9.77
CA LEU A 235 -22.49 -4.38 9.68
C LEU A 235 -23.94 -3.96 9.89
N GLY A 236 -24.20 -3.01 10.79
CA GLY A 236 -25.53 -2.47 11.01
C GLY A 236 -26.12 -1.84 9.73
N GLN A 237 -25.29 -1.17 8.93
CA GLN A 237 -25.72 -0.50 7.69
C GLN A 237 -25.87 -1.45 6.49
N VAL A 238 -25.07 -2.52 6.42
CA VAL A 238 -25.26 -3.54 5.37
C VAL A 238 -26.45 -4.46 5.69
N GLY A 239 -26.75 -4.66 6.98
CA GLY A 239 -27.81 -5.56 7.45
C GLY A 239 -27.30 -6.93 7.91
N GLY A 240 -26.06 -6.98 8.40
CA GLY A 240 -25.42 -8.18 8.95
C GLY A 240 -24.52 -8.93 7.97
N LEU A 241 -23.75 -9.88 8.51
CA LEU A 241 -22.71 -10.60 7.78
C LEU A 241 -23.28 -11.49 6.65
N THR A 242 -24.43 -12.14 6.88
CA THR A 242 -25.08 -12.99 5.87
C THR A 242 -25.44 -12.17 4.64
N LYS A 243 -26.15 -11.05 4.84
CA LYS A 243 -26.55 -10.16 3.76
C LYS A 243 -25.35 -9.53 3.05
N ALA A 244 -24.28 -9.20 3.79
CA ALA A 244 -23.04 -8.73 3.20
C ALA A 244 -22.43 -9.75 2.22
N THR A 245 -22.32 -11.01 2.66
CA THR A 245 -21.78 -12.09 1.83
C THR A 245 -22.68 -12.40 0.63
N GLU A 246 -24.00 -12.39 0.80
CA GLU A 246 -24.96 -12.56 -0.30
C GLU A 246 -24.84 -11.45 -1.35
N GLN A 247 -24.70 -10.20 -0.92
CA GLN A 247 -24.50 -9.07 -1.85
C GLN A 247 -23.17 -9.15 -2.59
N LEU A 248 -22.07 -9.50 -1.91
CA LEU A 248 -20.76 -9.71 -2.55
C LEU A 248 -20.78 -10.87 -3.55
N LYS A 249 -21.60 -11.89 -3.30
CA LYS A 249 -21.75 -13.02 -4.21
C LYS A 249 -22.38 -12.61 -5.55
N GLU A 250 -23.25 -11.60 -5.56
CA GLU A 250 -23.90 -11.13 -6.78
C GLU A 250 -23.11 -10.05 -7.53
N MET A 251 -22.03 -9.52 -6.93
CA MET A 251 -21.20 -8.49 -7.52
C MET A 251 -20.29 -9.02 -8.62
N THR A 252 -20.09 -8.19 -9.63
CA THR A 252 -19.08 -8.34 -10.68
C THR A 252 -18.02 -7.24 -10.54
N PRO A 253 -16.74 -7.52 -10.89
CA PRO A 253 -15.69 -6.52 -10.85
C PRO A 253 -15.97 -5.33 -11.76
N PRO A 254 -15.55 -4.11 -11.36
CA PRO A 254 -15.65 -2.94 -12.23
C PRO A 254 -14.64 -3.01 -13.37
N GLU A 255 -14.90 -2.28 -14.45
CA GLU A 255 -14.09 -2.27 -15.67
C GLU A 255 -13.37 -0.93 -15.80
N PHE A 256 -12.04 -0.94 -15.95
CA PHE A 256 -11.29 0.24 -16.35
C PHE A 256 -11.32 0.40 -17.87
N GLY A 257 -11.38 1.63 -18.35
CA GLY A 257 -11.33 1.90 -19.79
C GLY A 257 -10.92 3.33 -20.11
N SER A 258 -10.48 3.55 -21.34
CA SER A 258 -10.23 4.88 -21.91
C SER A 258 -11.49 5.41 -22.60
N TRP A 259 -11.88 6.63 -22.26
CA TRP A 259 -13.09 7.29 -22.75
C TRP A 259 -12.77 8.69 -23.24
N LEU A 260 -13.42 9.11 -24.32
CA LEU A 260 -13.52 10.51 -24.71
C LEU A 260 -14.68 11.14 -23.95
N ILE A 261 -14.39 12.21 -23.22
CA ILE A 261 -15.40 13.11 -22.65
C ILE A 261 -15.56 14.26 -23.64
N THR A 262 -16.78 14.45 -24.13
CA THR A 262 -17.13 15.54 -25.05
C THR A 262 -18.13 16.47 -24.37
N LEU A 263 -17.79 17.75 -24.27
CA LEU A 263 -18.70 18.82 -23.86
C LEU A 263 -19.58 19.22 -25.04
N ASP A 264 -20.86 19.47 -24.79
CA ASP A 264 -21.80 19.88 -25.86
C ASP A 264 -21.44 21.25 -26.45
N GLN A 265 -20.75 22.10 -25.66
CA GLN A 265 -20.17 23.36 -26.10
C GLN A 265 -18.81 23.58 -25.46
N ALA A 266 -17.87 24.13 -26.23
CA ALA A 266 -16.58 24.60 -25.73
C ALA A 266 -16.80 25.73 -24.70
N GLN A 267 -16.08 25.66 -23.58
CA GLN A 267 -16.24 26.62 -22.48
C GLN A 267 -15.28 27.81 -22.62
N ASP A 268 -15.73 28.97 -22.15
CA ASP A 268 -14.98 30.23 -22.19
C ASP A 268 -13.84 30.33 -21.17
N GLU A 269 -13.80 29.39 -20.23
CA GLU A 269 -12.80 29.24 -19.17
C GLU A 269 -12.27 27.80 -19.16
N GLU A 270 -11.11 27.58 -18.52
CA GLU A 270 -10.59 26.23 -18.30
C GLU A 270 -11.57 25.43 -17.44
N VAL A 271 -11.93 24.23 -17.91
CA VAL A 271 -12.79 23.31 -17.17
C VAL A 271 -11.94 22.23 -16.55
N VAL A 272 -12.07 22.08 -15.25
CA VAL A 272 -11.35 21.06 -14.49
C VAL A 272 -12.37 20.10 -13.88
N ILE A 273 -12.44 18.88 -14.41
CA ILE A 273 -13.27 17.81 -13.84
C ILE A 273 -12.43 17.04 -12.83
N ALA A 274 -12.80 17.16 -11.55
CA ALA A 274 -12.06 16.56 -10.46
C ALA A 274 -12.03 15.02 -10.56
N LYS A 275 -10.89 14.41 -10.19
CA LYS A 275 -10.77 12.97 -9.98
C LYS A 275 -11.88 12.45 -9.06
N GLY A 276 -12.40 11.28 -9.34
CA GLY A 276 -13.44 10.63 -8.55
C GLY A 276 -14.86 11.12 -8.83
N THR A 277 -15.03 12.07 -9.75
CA THR A 277 -16.34 12.51 -10.24
C THR A 277 -17.11 11.33 -10.85
N TRP A 278 -18.38 11.22 -10.48
CA TRP A 278 -19.29 10.25 -11.08
C TRP A 278 -19.84 10.79 -12.38
N LEU A 279 -19.78 9.98 -13.44
CA LEU A 279 -20.27 10.31 -14.77
C LEU A 279 -21.33 9.29 -15.19
N ARG A 280 -22.33 9.78 -15.92
CA ARG A 280 -23.32 8.93 -16.58
C ARG A 280 -22.85 8.65 -18.01
N LEU A 281 -22.79 7.38 -18.36
CA LEU A 281 -22.36 6.93 -19.68
C LEU A 281 -23.53 7.02 -20.67
N ALA A 282 -23.23 7.25 -21.95
CA ALA A 282 -24.24 7.34 -23.02
C ALA A 282 -25.09 6.06 -23.16
N ASN A 283 -24.58 4.91 -22.72
CA ASN A 283 -25.29 3.62 -22.71
C ASN A 283 -26.15 3.40 -21.43
N GLY A 284 -26.33 4.43 -20.60
CA GLY A 284 -27.08 4.36 -19.34
C GLY A 284 -26.28 3.79 -18.16
N GLY A 285 -25.03 3.37 -18.36
CA GLY A 285 -24.13 2.95 -17.30
C GLY A 285 -23.63 4.12 -16.44
N VAL A 286 -22.94 3.78 -15.35
CA VAL A 286 -22.30 4.76 -14.47
C VAL A 286 -20.81 4.44 -14.38
N ALA A 287 -19.99 5.49 -14.43
CA ALA A 287 -18.55 5.37 -14.27
C ALA A 287 -18.01 6.44 -13.34
N ARG A 288 -16.82 6.19 -12.80
CA ARG A 288 -16.10 7.10 -11.93
C ARG A 288 -14.78 7.50 -12.56
N LEU A 289 -14.50 8.80 -12.59
CA LEU A 289 -13.29 9.34 -13.18
C LEU A 289 -12.04 8.95 -12.37
N LYS A 290 -11.04 8.33 -13.01
CA LYS A 290 -9.83 7.85 -12.33
C LYS A 290 -8.82 8.97 -12.09
N ASP A 291 -8.67 9.86 -13.06
CA ASP A 291 -7.69 10.94 -13.07
C ASP A 291 -8.37 12.27 -13.37
N GLN A 292 -7.84 13.37 -12.85
CA GLN A 292 -8.40 14.70 -13.10
C GLN A 292 -8.29 15.04 -14.59
N VAL A 293 -9.35 15.65 -15.14
CA VAL A 293 -9.41 16.03 -16.55
C VAL A 293 -9.38 17.54 -16.64
N HIS A 294 -8.44 18.06 -17.44
CA HIS A 294 -8.31 19.46 -17.77
C HIS A 294 -8.76 19.66 -19.22
N LEU A 295 -9.71 20.54 -19.44
CA LEU A 295 -10.06 21.06 -20.77
C LEU A 295 -9.67 22.52 -20.81
N ALA A 296 -8.72 22.87 -21.68
CA ALA A 296 -8.30 24.25 -21.84
C ALA A 296 -9.44 25.10 -22.41
N LYS A 297 -9.34 26.42 -22.26
CA LYS A 297 -10.30 27.36 -22.86
C LYS A 297 -10.47 27.08 -24.35
N GLY A 298 -11.71 26.86 -24.79
CA GLY A 298 -12.05 26.54 -26.18
C GLY A 298 -11.94 25.07 -26.56
N GLU A 299 -11.45 24.20 -25.67
CA GLU A 299 -11.51 22.74 -25.87
C GLU A 299 -12.87 22.21 -25.43
N SER A 300 -13.40 21.25 -26.21
CA SER A 300 -14.66 20.56 -25.92
C SER A 300 -14.47 19.06 -25.74
N GLU A 301 -13.25 18.55 -25.84
CA GLU A 301 -12.96 17.12 -25.83
C GLU A 301 -11.73 16.83 -24.99
N ALA A 302 -11.79 15.78 -24.16
CA ALA A 302 -10.64 15.31 -23.42
C ALA A 302 -10.69 13.79 -23.21
N MET A 303 -9.52 13.17 -23.31
CA MET A 303 -9.35 11.75 -23.00
C MET A 303 -9.28 11.55 -21.49
N ALA A 304 -10.01 10.55 -21.00
CA ALA A 304 -10.11 10.24 -19.59
C ALA A 304 -10.10 8.73 -19.36
N THR A 305 -9.45 8.30 -18.28
CA THR A 305 -9.60 6.93 -17.80
C THR A 305 -10.78 6.87 -16.83
N LEU A 306 -11.77 6.03 -17.12
CA LEU A 306 -12.95 5.83 -16.29
C LEU A 306 -12.99 4.41 -15.70
N LEU A 307 -13.50 4.31 -14.49
CA LEU A 307 -13.88 3.07 -13.82
C LEU A 307 -15.39 2.87 -13.97
N ARG A 308 -15.80 1.97 -14.85
CA ARG A 308 -17.21 1.61 -15.07
C ARG A 308 -17.70 0.62 -14.01
N ILE A 309 -18.82 0.93 -13.38
CA ILE A 309 -19.51 0.03 -12.45
C ILE A 309 -20.43 -0.88 -13.25
N THR A 310 -20.25 -2.20 -13.09
CA THR A 310 -20.95 -3.23 -13.88
C THR A 310 -22.10 -3.89 -13.12
N THR A 311 -22.11 -3.82 -11.79
CA THR A 311 -23.13 -4.49 -10.96
C THR A 311 -24.44 -3.67 -10.98
N PRO A 312 -25.59 -4.22 -11.46
CA PRO A 312 -26.84 -3.47 -11.60
C PRO A 312 -27.33 -2.82 -10.31
N ALA A 313 -27.28 -3.55 -9.19
CA ALA A 313 -27.68 -3.05 -7.87
C ALA A 313 -26.75 -1.94 -7.33
N GLU A 314 -25.51 -1.82 -7.85
CA GLU A 314 -24.63 -0.69 -7.53
C GLU A 314 -24.99 0.52 -8.40
N VAL A 315 -25.22 0.30 -9.69
CA VAL A 315 -25.64 1.34 -10.64
C VAL A 315 -26.94 2.02 -10.17
N GLU A 316 -27.93 1.26 -9.69
CA GLU A 316 -29.19 1.82 -9.17
C GLU A 316 -28.99 2.70 -7.92
N ARG A 317 -27.96 2.41 -7.10
CA ARG A 317 -27.66 3.19 -5.89
C ARG A 317 -26.86 4.45 -6.18
N ILE A 318 -26.13 4.49 -7.29
CA ILE A 318 -25.30 5.62 -7.68
C ILE A 318 -26.09 6.51 -8.63
N THR A 319 -26.50 7.69 -8.13
CA THR A 319 -27.03 8.75 -8.98
C THR A 319 -25.96 9.83 -9.08
N PRO A 320 -25.24 9.96 -10.22
CA PRO A 320 -24.30 11.05 -10.42
C PRO A 320 -25.04 12.39 -10.25
N PRO A 321 -24.49 13.36 -9.50
CA PRO A 321 -25.01 14.72 -9.54
C PRO A 321 -24.87 15.27 -10.97
N PRO A 322 -25.78 16.15 -11.41
CA PRO A 322 -25.60 16.82 -12.69
C PRO A 322 -24.30 17.64 -12.65
N LEU A 323 -23.51 17.57 -13.72
CA LEU A 323 -22.47 18.57 -13.94
C LEU A 323 -23.15 19.89 -14.32
N ASP A 324 -22.49 21.01 -14.07
CA ASP A 324 -23.03 22.34 -14.41
C ASP A 324 -23.13 22.59 -15.93
N PHE A 325 -22.74 21.61 -16.74
CA PHE A 325 -22.72 21.63 -18.19
C PHE A 325 -23.09 20.25 -18.76
N ASP A 326 -23.64 20.25 -19.98
CA ASP A 326 -23.99 19.02 -20.69
C ASP A 326 -22.74 18.37 -21.32
N TYR A 327 -22.66 17.05 -21.25
CA TYR A 327 -21.53 16.25 -21.73
C TYR A 327 -21.97 14.86 -22.19
N SER A 328 -21.16 14.25 -23.05
CA SER A 328 -21.28 12.85 -23.45
C SER A 328 -19.96 12.11 -23.27
N THR A 329 -20.01 10.78 -23.12
CA THR A 329 -18.82 9.95 -22.96
C THR A 329 -18.86 8.76 -23.91
N THR A 330 -17.80 8.58 -24.70
CA THR A 330 -17.68 7.48 -25.67
C THR A 330 -16.39 6.71 -25.42
N PHE A 331 -16.44 5.37 -25.44
CA PHE A 331 -15.26 4.52 -25.25
C PHE A 331 -14.35 4.58 -26.49
N THR A 332 -13.04 4.77 -26.30
CA THR A 332 -12.12 5.17 -27.38
C THR A 332 -11.03 4.16 -27.76
N GLU A 333 -10.96 2.98 -27.14
CA GLU A 333 -9.94 2.01 -27.58
C GLU A 333 -10.34 1.31 -28.89
N PRO A 334 -9.46 1.32 -29.91
CA PRO A 334 -9.69 0.55 -31.13
C PRO A 334 -9.63 -0.94 -30.81
N GLY A 335 -10.69 -1.64 -31.19
CA GLY A 335 -10.77 -3.10 -31.18
C GLY A 335 -10.10 -3.69 -32.43
N ARG A 336 -9.77 -4.97 -32.40
CA ARG A 336 -9.53 -5.73 -33.64
C ARG A 336 -10.87 -6.15 -34.22
N GLY A 337 -11.04 -5.99 -35.53
CA GLY A 337 -12.22 -6.47 -36.24
C GLY A 337 -11.87 -7.15 -37.54
N VAL A 338 -12.77 -8.00 -38.01
CA VAL A 338 -12.62 -8.74 -39.27
C VAL A 338 -13.40 -7.99 -40.35
N ILE A 339 -12.72 -7.57 -41.42
CA ILE A 339 -13.29 -6.94 -42.60
C ILE A 339 -13.62 -8.04 -43.61
N THR A 340 -14.90 -8.33 -43.82
CA THR A 340 -15.37 -9.27 -44.86
C THR A 340 -15.73 -8.50 -46.14
N LEU A 341 -15.15 -8.90 -47.27
CA LEU A 341 -15.37 -8.31 -48.60
C LEU A 341 -16.51 -9.07 -49.31
N GLY A 342 -17.43 -8.34 -49.93
CA GLY A 342 -18.60 -8.91 -50.63
C GLY A 342 -18.28 -9.61 -51.96
N GLN A 343 -17.04 -9.51 -52.44
CA GLN A 343 -16.52 -10.23 -53.59
C GLN A 343 -15.00 -10.45 -53.41
N ALA A 344 -14.49 -11.56 -53.92
CA ALA A 344 -13.05 -11.84 -53.90
C ALA A 344 -12.30 -10.84 -54.80
N GLN A 345 -11.14 -10.35 -54.33
CA GLN A 345 -10.37 -9.36 -55.08
C GLN A 345 -9.64 -10.00 -56.27
N ASP A 346 -9.77 -9.39 -57.45
CA ASP A 346 -9.16 -9.88 -58.69
C ASP A 346 -7.64 -9.63 -58.77
N LYS A 347 -7.11 -8.71 -57.94
CA LYS A 347 -5.70 -8.30 -57.85
C LYS A 347 -5.34 -7.88 -56.42
N ASP A 348 -4.05 -7.87 -56.09
CA ASP A 348 -3.56 -7.34 -54.81
C ASP A 348 -3.81 -5.82 -54.71
N GLY A 349 -4.18 -5.34 -53.53
CA GLY A 349 -4.48 -3.93 -53.24
C GLY A 349 -4.22 -3.58 -51.77
N THR A 350 -4.58 -2.37 -51.35
CA THR A 350 -4.52 -1.92 -49.95
C THR A 350 -5.77 -1.11 -49.59
N LEU A 351 -6.23 -1.24 -48.34
CA LEU A 351 -7.18 -0.31 -47.72
C LEU A 351 -6.37 0.75 -46.97
N PRO A 352 -6.47 2.03 -47.36
CA PRO A 352 -5.73 3.10 -46.70
C PRO A 352 -6.18 3.29 -45.26
N GLU A 353 -5.23 3.53 -44.36
CA GLU A 353 -5.51 4.10 -43.03
C GLU A 353 -6.38 5.35 -43.20
N GLY A 354 -7.37 5.53 -42.33
CA GLY A 354 -8.30 6.65 -42.45
C GLY A 354 -9.66 6.31 -43.06
N THR A 355 -9.81 5.11 -43.62
CA THR A 355 -11.03 4.71 -44.35
C THR A 355 -12.22 4.48 -43.41
N TRP A 356 -13.36 5.11 -43.71
CA TRP A 356 -14.62 4.90 -43.00
C TRP A 356 -15.40 3.72 -43.61
N LEU A 357 -15.60 2.66 -42.82
CA LEU A 357 -16.26 1.40 -43.17
C LEU A 357 -17.63 1.27 -42.50
N ARG A 358 -18.59 0.61 -43.16
CA ARG A 358 -19.91 0.34 -42.58
C ARG A 358 -19.92 -1.00 -41.85
N LEU A 359 -20.46 -1.01 -40.63
CA LEU A 359 -20.59 -2.21 -39.81
C LEU A 359 -21.88 -2.98 -40.12
N ALA A 360 -21.90 -4.28 -39.83
CA ALA A 360 -23.06 -5.15 -40.06
C ALA A 360 -24.30 -4.79 -39.21
N ASN A 361 -24.14 -3.92 -38.21
CA ASN A 361 -25.19 -3.45 -37.31
C ASN A 361 -25.51 -1.95 -37.48
N ASP A 362 -25.35 -1.42 -38.71
CA ASP A 362 -25.64 -0.04 -39.10
C ASP A 362 -24.77 1.07 -38.49
N GLY A 363 -23.67 0.74 -37.79
CA GLY A 363 -22.65 1.71 -37.36
C GLY A 363 -21.59 2.03 -38.43
N VAL A 364 -20.68 2.97 -38.12
CA VAL A 364 -19.50 3.28 -38.96
C VAL A 364 -18.23 3.01 -38.14
N ALA A 365 -17.18 2.51 -38.77
CA ALA A 365 -15.87 2.28 -38.16
C ALA A 365 -14.76 2.98 -38.95
N TRP A 366 -13.80 3.53 -38.22
CA TRP A 366 -12.60 4.13 -38.75
C TRP A 366 -11.48 3.10 -38.81
N LEU A 367 -10.84 2.97 -39.97
CA LEU A 367 -9.69 2.10 -40.16
C LEU A 367 -8.42 2.77 -39.60
N ALA A 368 -7.88 2.23 -38.52
CA ALA A 368 -6.80 2.84 -37.74
C ALA A 368 -5.39 2.37 -38.15
N GLU A 369 -5.28 1.59 -39.23
CA GLU A 369 -4.01 1.18 -39.84
C GLU A 369 -4.21 0.86 -41.33
N GLU A 370 -3.15 0.95 -42.14
CA GLU A 370 -3.20 0.51 -43.54
C GLU A 370 -3.24 -1.02 -43.62
N VAL A 371 -4.16 -1.58 -44.42
CA VAL A 371 -4.39 -3.03 -44.49
C VAL A 371 -4.14 -3.54 -45.92
N PRO A 372 -3.17 -4.45 -46.14
CA PRO A 372 -2.99 -5.09 -47.43
C PRO A 372 -4.12 -6.08 -47.72
N LEU A 373 -4.57 -6.13 -48.98
CA LEU A 373 -5.56 -7.07 -49.49
C LEU A 373 -4.91 -7.97 -50.54
N ALA A 374 -4.78 -9.26 -50.26
CA ALA A 374 -4.22 -10.20 -51.24
C ALA A 374 -5.29 -10.70 -52.23
N LYS A 375 -4.86 -11.05 -53.44
CA LYS A 375 -5.72 -11.59 -54.49
C LYS A 375 -6.42 -12.87 -54.02
N GLY A 376 -7.76 -12.88 -54.09
CA GLY A 376 -8.60 -13.99 -53.67
C GLY A 376 -9.02 -13.98 -52.19
N GLU A 377 -8.54 -13.03 -51.38
CA GLU A 377 -9.00 -12.88 -50.00
C GLU A 377 -10.41 -12.30 -49.94
N THR A 378 -11.19 -12.79 -48.98
CA THR A 378 -12.55 -12.33 -48.68
C THR A 378 -12.70 -11.84 -47.24
N GLU A 379 -11.68 -12.01 -46.38
CA GLU A 379 -11.67 -11.58 -44.98
C GLU A 379 -10.27 -11.14 -44.54
N VAL A 380 -10.16 -9.99 -43.85
CA VAL A 380 -8.88 -9.46 -43.34
C VAL A 380 -9.06 -8.83 -41.96
N GLU A 381 -8.18 -9.12 -41.01
CA GLU A 381 -8.17 -8.51 -39.68
C GLU A 381 -7.52 -7.11 -39.68
N ALA A 382 -8.13 -6.17 -38.96
CA ALA A 382 -7.62 -4.80 -38.85
C ALA A 382 -7.95 -4.15 -37.50
N LYS A 383 -7.17 -3.13 -37.10
CA LYS A 383 -7.54 -2.23 -36.00
C LYS A 383 -8.60 -1.23 -36.45
N LEU A 384 -9.69 -1.18 -35.70
CA LEU A 384 -10.86 -0.37 -36.03
C LEU A 384 -11.33 0.43 -34.83
N LEU A 385 -11.75 1.67 -35.05
CA LEU A 385 -12.40 2.50 -34.05
C LEU A 385 -13.88 2.67 -34.42
N ARG A 386 -14.79 2.20 -33.58
CA ARG A 386 -16.23 2.18 -33.86
C ARG A 386 -16.92 3.46 -33.37
N ILE A 387 -17.67 4.09 -34.26
CA ILE A 387 -18.59 5.19 -33.93
C ILE A 387 -20.01 4.62 -33.81
N THR A 388 -20.60 4.72 -32.62
CA THR A 388 -21.91 4.13 -32.30
C THR A 388 -23.06 5.12 -32.16
N THR A 389 -22.78 6.43 -32.18
CA THR A 389 -23.79 7.45 -31.90
C THR A 389 -24.63 7.71 -33.14
N SER A 390 -25.96 7.55 -33.05
CA SER A 390 -26.86 7.73 -34.21
C SER A 390 -26.71 9.10 -34.89
N ALA A 391 -26.45 10.16 -34.14
CA ALA A 391 -26.23 11.52 -34.66
C ALA A 391 -24.87 11.72 -35.36
N GLU A 392 -23.85 10.90 -35.07
CA GLU A 392 -22.56 10.90 -35.76
C GLU A 392 -22.59 9.96 -36.97
N VAL A 393 -23.24 8.80 -36.82
CA VAL A 393 -23.50 7.83 -37.89
C VAL A 393 -24.31 8.46 -39.04
N GLU A 394 -25.24 9.38 -38.73
CA GLU A 394 -25.97 10.13 -39.76
C GLU A 394 -25.12 11.21 -40.47
N ARG A 395 -24.08 11.75 -39.81
CA ARG A 395 -23.20 12.79 -40.37
C ARG A 395 -22.02 12.23 -41.16
N ILE A 396 -21.50 11.08 -40.73
CA ILE A 396 -20.31 10.44 -41.32
C ILE A 396 -20.76 9.47 -42.42
N LYS A 397 -20.56 9.87 -43.68
CA LYS A 397 -20.84 8.99 -44.82
C LYS A 397 -19.72 7.95 -44.98
N PRO A 398 -20.05 6.64 -45.07
CA PRO A 398 -19.07 5.63 -45.40
C PRO A 398 -18.37 5.94 -46.72
N THR A 399 -17.09 5.57 -46.83
CA THR A 399 -16.33 5.76 -48.06
C THR A 399 -16.90 4.84 -49.14
N GLU A 400 -17.25 5.36 -50.31
CA GLU A 400 -17.72 4.53 -51.43
C GLU A 400 -16.55 3.73 -52.02
N LEU A 401 -16.44 2.46 -51.59
CA LEU A 401 -15.35 1.56 -52.01
C LEU A 401 -15.68 0.78 -53.29
N GLY A 402 -16.88 0.95 -53.87
CA GLY A 402 -17.30 0.27 -55.10
C GLY A 402 -17.67 -1.21 -54.94
N PHE A 403 -17.66 -1.75 -53.72
CA PHE A 403 -18.08 -3.11 -53.37
C PHE A 403 -18.59 -3.18 -51.92
N ALA A 404 -19.40 -4.20 -51.58
CA ALA A 404 -19.97 -4.36 -50.24
C ALA A 404 -18.90 -4.81 -49.24
N VAL A 405 -18.90 -4.24 -48.03
CA VAL A 405 -18.00 -4.58 -46.92
C VAL A 405 -18.82 -4.77 -45.65
N SER A 406 -18.57 -5.83 -44.88
CA SER A 406 -19.17 -6.05 -43.56
C SER A 406 -18.10 -6.30 -42.53
N THR A 407 -18.25 -5.71 -41.34
CA THR A 407 -17.21 -5.75 -40.32
C THR A 407 -17.78 -6.04 -38.92
N THR A 408 -17.13 -6.94 -38.18
CA THR A 408 -17.43 -7.30 -36.78
C THR A 408 -16.39 -6.69 -35.84
N PHE A 409 -16.83 -6.17 -34.70
CA PHE A 409 -15.99 -5.45 -33.72
C PHE A 409 -16.15 -6.07 -32.33
N GLU A 410 -15.04 -6.40 -31.68
CA GLU A 410 -14.99 -6.81 -30.28
C GLU A 410 -14.32 -5.70 -29.43
N PRO A 411 -15.02 -5.10 -28.45
CA PRO A 411 -14.41 -4.14 -27.53
C PRO A 411 -13.32 -4.81 -26.70
N ALA A 412 -12.35 -4.03 -26.21
CA ALA A 412 -11.34 -4.53 -25.28
C ALA A 412 -12.04 -5.11 -24.04
N GLU A 413 -12.11 -6.44 -23.95
CA GLU A 413 -12.58 -7.13 -22.77
C GLU A 413 -11.75 -6.70 -21.56
N ALA A 414 -12.39 -6.55 -20.40
CA ALA A 414 -11.66 -6.61 -19.14
C ALA A 414 -10.97 -7.97 -19.09
N LYS A 415 -9.65 -8.01 -19.34
CA LYS A 415 -8.87 -9.26 -19.45
C LYS A 415 -8.46 -9.85 -18.10
N GLY A 416 -8.88 -9.21 -17.01
CA GLY A 416 -8.60 -9.65 -15.66
C GLY A 416 -9.45 -10.84 -15.22
N TYR A 417 -8.94 -11.65 -14.31
CA TYR A 417 -9.71 -12.74 -13.71
C TYR A 417 -10.98 -12.20 -13.03
N GLY A 418 -12.09 -12.87 -13.32
CA GLY A 418 -13.37 -12.52 -12.75
C GLY A 418 -14.13 -11.43 -13.50
N ALA A 419 -13.60 -10.91 -14.61
CA ALA A 419 -14.33 -9.98 -15.48
C ALA A 419 -15.71 -10.56 -15.88
N GLY A 420 -16.77 -9.80 -15.61
CA GLY A 420 -18.16 -10.22 -15.85
C GLY A 420 -18.66 -11.39 -15.01
N GLN A 421 -17.83 -11.98 -14.13
CA GLN A 421 -18.19 -13.15 -13.33
C GLN A 421 -18.70 -12.74 -11.95
N ARG A 422 -19.83 -13.33 -11.54
CA ARG A 422 -20.38 -13.18 -10.19
C ARG A 422 -19.64 -14.07 -9.19
N GLY A 423 -19.64 -13.68 -7.92
CA GLY A 423 -19.14 -14.50 -6.83
C GLY A 423 -17.63 -14.47 -6.63
N VAL A 424 -16.92 -13.71 -7.46
CA VAL A 424 -15.46 -13.62 -7.43
C VAL A 424 -14.92 -12.99 -6.15
N TYR A 425 -15.70 -12.13 -5.49
CA TYR A 425 -15.33 -11.53 -4.21
C TYR A 425 -15.48 -12.45 -2.98
N VAL A 426 -16.11 -13.62 -3.15
CA VAL A 426 -16.33 -14.59 -2.06
C VAL A 426 -15.59 -15.91 -2.29
N SER A 427 -14.87 -16.04 -3.41
CA SER A 427 -14.10 -17.23 -3.77
C SER A 427 -12.63 -16.89 -4.04
N ALA A 428 -11.75 -17.87 -3.84
CA ALA A 428 -10.37 -17.78 -4.30
C ALA A 428 -10.30 -18.16 -5.79
N PRO A 429 -9.35 -17.62 -6.57
CA PRO A 429 -8.31 -16.65 -6.21
C PRO A 429 -8.87 -15.24 -5.92
N GLY A 430 -10.00 -14.87 -6.50
CA GLY A 430 -10.55 -13.52 -6.34
C GLY A 430 -10.16 -12.62 -7.51
N PRO A 431 -10.86 -11.50 -7.71
CA PRO A 431 -10.79 -10.73 -8.95
C PRO A 431 -9.42 -10.04 -9.08
N ASP A 432 -8.85 -9.99 -10.26
CA ASP A 432 -7.63 -9.22 -10.54
C ASP A 432 -7.81 -8.48 -11.86
N PRO A 433 -7.50 -7.17 -11.95
CA PRO A 433 -7.76 -6.38 -13.15
C PRO A 433 -6.86 -6.74 -14.35
N GLU A 434 -5.70 -7.37 -14.11
CA GLU A 434 -4.69 -7.62 -15.15
C GLU A 434 -4.38 -9.11 -15.32
N LYS A 435 -4.50 -9.91 -14.26
CA LYS A 435 -4.07 -11.30 -14.24
C LYS A 435 -5.21 -12.26 -14.51
N ASN A 436 -5.02 -13.16 -15.46
CA ASN A 436 -5.96 -14.23 -15.80
C ASN A 436 -6.08 -15.34 -14.74
N ASP A 437 -5.06 -15.53 -13.90
CA ASP A 437 -5.07 -16.52 -12.81
C ASP A 437 -5.65 -15.98 -11.49
N GLY A 438 -6.05 -14.71 -11.48
CA GLY A 438 -6.66 -14.03 -10.35
C GLY A 438 -5.70 -13.64 -9.24
N PHE A 439 -6.24 -12.93 -8.27
CA PHE A 439 -5.44 -12.39 -7.19
C PHE A 439 -5.12 -13.49 -6.18
N LEU A 440 -3.89 -13.58 -5.67
CA LEU A 440 -3.50 -14.62 -4.70
C LEU A 440 -3.91 -16.06 -5.11
N ASN A 441 -3.34 -16.57 -6.20
CA ASN A 441 -3.37 -18.01 -6.46
C ASN A 441 -2.88 -18.81 -5.22
N VAL A 442 -3.15 -20.12 -5.20
CA VAL A 442 -2.93 -20.95 -4.00
C VAL A 442 -1.50 -20.88 -3.45
N TRP A 443 -0.48 -20.83 -4.31
CA TRP A 443 0.92 -20.79 -3.89
C TRP A 443 1.34 -19.41 -3.40
N VAL A 444 0.83 -18.35 -4.02
CA VAL A 444 1.00 -16.99 -3.53
C VAL A 444 0.32 -16.83 -2.17
N ALA A 445 -0.90 -17.34 -2.00
CA ALA A 445 -1.62 -17.30 -0.72
C ALA A 445 -0.87 -18.05 0.40
N VAL A 446 -0.35 -19.25 0.09
CA VAL A 446 0.51 -20.02 1.02
C VAL A 446 1.78 -19.23 1.35
N SER A 447 2.45 -18.66 0.34
CA SER A 447 3.64 -17.82 0.56
C SER A 447 3.36 -16.71 1.55
N PHE A 448 2.20 -16.08 1.40
CA PHE A 448 1.80 -14.92 2.18
C PHE A 448 1.34 -15.26 3.59
N PHE A 449 0.80 -16.46 3.81
CA PHE A 449 0.58 -17.00 5.15
C PHE A 449 1.90 -17.12 5.92
N PHE A 450 2.95 -17.65 5.28
CA PHE A 450 4.28 -17.71 5.90
C PHE A 450 4.94 -16.32 5.99
N PHE A 451 4.70 -15.46 4.99
CA PHE A 451 5.25 -14.12 4.91
C PHE A 451 4.95 -13.29 6.17
N TRP A 452 3.70 -13.17 6.61
CA TRP A 452 3.45 -12.33 7.78
C TRP A 452 3.94 -12.96 9.06
N ALA A 453 3.71 -14.27 9.22
CA ALA A 453 4.13 -15.04 10.37
C ALA A 453 5.64 -14.90 10.64
N PHE A 454 6.46 -15.03 9.59
CA PHE A 454 7.92 -15.03 9.69
C PHE A 454 8.58 -13.70 9.29
N GLY A 455 7.96 -12.94 8.41
CA GLY A 455 8.48 -11.65 7.94
C GLY A 455 8.61 -10.64 9.06
N SER A 456 7.58 -10.53 9.90
CA SER A 456 7.60 -9.68 11.09
C SER A 456 8.69 -10.10 12.09
N ALA A 457 8.99 -11.40 12.17
CA ALA A 457 10.05 -11.93 13.02
C ALA A 457 11.44 -11.54 12.54
N GLY A 458 11.61 -11.32 11.23
CA GLY A 458 12.84 -10.86 10.59
C GLY A 458 13.04 -9.33 10.61
N GLN A 459 12.07 -8.54 11.11
CA GLN A 459 12.17 -7.08 11.15
C GLN A 459 12.93 -6.57 12.38
N PRO A 460 14.03 -5.81 12.20
CA PRO A 460 14.83 -5.28 13.31
C PRO A 460 14.07 -4.35 14.26
N SER A 461 13.07 -3.60 13.78
CA SER A 461 12.17 -2.78 14.61
C SER A 461 11.43 -3.60 15.67
N ASN A 462 10.83 -4.72 15.28
CA ASN A 462 10.14 -5.63 16.20
C ASN A 462 11.13 -6.35 17.13
N MET A 463 12.29 -6.74 16.60
CA MET A 463 13.35 -7.40 17.35
C MET A 463 13.87 -6.55 18.52
N VAL A 464 14.05 -5.23 18.33
CA VAL A 464 14.49 -4.34 19.41
C VAL A 464 13.47 -4.32 20.56
N ARG A 465 12.17 -4.37 20.26
CA ARG A 465 11.14 -4.44 21.31
C ARG A 465 11.28 -5.72 22.15
N LEU A 466 11.70 -6.84 21.55
CA LEU A 466 11.96 -8.09 22.28
C LEU A 466 13.15 -7.99 23.26
N MET A 467 14.00 -6.97 23.14
CA MET A 467 15.11 -6.75 24.09
C MET A 467 14.65 -6.00 25.36
N ALA A 468 13.44 -5.42 25.37
CA ALA A 468 12.96 -4.51 26.40
C ALA A 468 12.07 -5.15 27.49
N PHE A 469 11.46 -6.32 27.25
CA PHE A 469 10.56 -6.95 28.24
C PHE A 469 11.28 -7.42 29.51
N ASN A 470 10.56 -7.42 30.64
CA ASN A 470 11.08 -7.86 31.93
C ASN A 470 10.57 -9.26 32.33
N GLY A 471 11.37 -10.29 32.04
CA GLY A 471 11.15 -11.65 32.50
C GLY A 471 10.31 -12.54 31.57
N THR A 472 10.53 -13.85 31.67
CA THR A 472 9.91 -14.85 30.77
C THR A 472 8.40 -14.96 30.94
N ASN A 473 7.87 -14.67 32.13
CA ASN A 473 6.42 -14.70 32.38
C ASN A 473 5.69 -13.58 31.63
N VAL A 474 6.31 -12.41 31.51
CA VAL A 474 5.79 -11.29 30.70
C VAL A 474 5.75 -11.71 29.23
N LEU A 475 6.83 -12.31 28.72
CA LEU A 475 6.89 -12.79 27.33
C LEU A 475 5.77 -13.80 27.02
N ARG A 476 5.56 -14.82 27.87
CA ARG A 476 4.52 -15.84 27.65
C ARG A 476 3.11 -15.24 27.63
N LYS A 477 2.81 -14.37 28.59
CA LYS A 477 1.50 -13.69 28.65
C LYS A 477 1.32 -12.74 27.47
N ALA A 478 2.37 -12.04 27.05
CA ALA A 478 2.34 -11.14 25.90
C ALA A 478 2.05 -11.90 24.60
N ILE A 479 2.65 -13.07 24.38
CA ILE A 479 2.34 -13.91 23.21
C ILE A 479 0.84 -14.19 23.12
N LEU A 480 0.22 -14.65 24.22
CA LEU A 480 -1.21 -14.93 24.26
C LEU A 480 -2.06 -13.66 24.04
N SER A 481 -1.76 -12.59 24.77
CA SER A 481 -2.52 -11.33 24.69
C SER A 481 -2.44 -10.70 23.31
N ILE A 482 -1.27 -10.67 22.67
CA ILE A 482 -1.09 -10.10 21.33
C ILE A 482 -1.74 -11.00 20.29
N SER A 483 -1.65 -12.34 20.41
CA SER A 483 -2.34 -13.25 19.47
C SER A 483 -3.86 -13.06 19.50
N ILE A 484 -4.46 -12.89 20.68
CA ILE A 484 -5.89 -12.57 20.80
C ILE A 484 -6.18 -11.20 20.20
N TYR A 485 -5.37 -10.20 20.54
CA TYR A 485 -5.56 -8.83 20.04
C TYR A 485 -5.48 -8.74 18.51
N PHE A 486 -4.48 -9.38 17.89
CA PHE A 486 -4.35 -9.46 16.43
C PHE A 486 -5.49 -10.28 15.81
N THR A 487 -5.89 -11.40 16.42
CA THR A 487 -7.05 -12.17 15.96
C THR A 487 -8.29 -11.28 15.86
N VAL A 488 -8.59 -10.53 16.91
CA VAL A 488 -9.75 -9.64 16.94
C VAL A 488 -9.61 -8.55 15.87
N ILE A 489 -8.51 -7.81 15.84
CA ILE A 489 -8.39 -6.69 14.90
C ILE A 489 -8.44 -7.14 13.44
N TYR A 490 -7.58 -8.09 13.07
CA TYR A 490 -7.37 -8.44 11.68
C TYR A 490 -8.54 -9.21 11.08
N LEU A 491 -9.20 -10.08 11.85
CA LEU A 491 -10.42 -10.75 11.39
C LEU A 491 -11.55 -9.75 11.16
N LEU A 492 -11.70 -8.78 12.05
CA LEU A 492 -12.75 -7.76 11.91
C LEU A 492 -12.49 -6.83 10.73
N LEU A 493 -11.24 -6.47 10.43
CA LEU A 493 -10.89 -5.69 9.25
C LEU A 493 -11.34 -6.38 7.95
N VAL A 494 -11.20 -7.70 7.83
CA VAL A 494 -11.70 -8.45 6.66
C VAL A 494 -13.20 -8.22 6.48
N VAL A 495 -13.98 -8.39 7.56
CA VAL A 495 -15.44 -8.21 7.50
C VAL A 495 -15.81 -6.77 7.16
N ILE A 496 -15.16 -5.79 7.80
CA ILE A 496 -15.42 -4.36 7.60
C ILE A 496 -15.22 -3.97 6.14
N PHE A 497 -14.11 -4.39 5.52
CA PHE A 497 -13.77 -3.92 4.18
C PHE A 497 -14.43 -4.72 3.05
N CYS A 498 -14.81 -5.97 3.30
CA CYS A 498 -15.81 -6.66 2.48
C CYS A 498 -17.13 -5.88 2.47
N CYS A 499 -17.59 -5.38 3.62
CA CYS A 499 -18.76 -4.51 3.67
C CYS A 499 -18.51 -3.13 3.05
N GLY A 500 -17.28 -2.61 3.15
CA GLY A 500 -16.87 -1.36 2.51
C GLY A 500 -17.09 -1.39 1.00
N ARG A 501 -16.81 -2.53 0.35
CA ARG A 501 -17.06 -2.73 -1.09
C ARG A 501 -18.52 -2.56 -1.48
N ILE A 502 -19.42 -2.91 -0.58
CA ILE A 502 -20.88 -2.77 -0.75
C ILE A 502 -21.33 -1.34 -0.52
N LEU A 503 -20.79 -0.68 0.52
CA LEU A 503 -21.26 0.63 0.99
C LEU A 503 -20.68 1.80 0.19
N LEU A 504 -19.48 1.64 -0.37
CA LEU A 504 -18.74 2.68 -1.09
C LEU A 504 -18.21 2.12 -2.41
N PRO A 505 -19.05 1.92 -3.44
CA PRO A 505 -18.61 1.43 -4.75
C PRO A 505 -17.69 2.44 -5.46
N GLY A 506 -16.81 1.95 -6.32
CA GLY A 506 -15.95 2.78 -7.16
C GLY A 506 -14.74 3.38 -6.45
N MET A 507 -14.39 2.93 -5.24
CA MET A 507 -13.17 3.36 -4.54
C MET A 507 -11.91 2.68 -5.08
N GLU A 508 -12.01 1.78 -6.06
CA GLU A 508 -10.87 1.15 -6.73
C GLU A 508 -9.92 2.19 -7.35
N ILE A 509 -10.43 3.37 -7.73
CA ILE A 509 -9.62 4.49 -8.25
C ILE A 509 -8.62 5.06 -7.22
N ASP A 510 -8.90 4.91 -5.92
CA ASP A 510 -8.05 5.35 -4.81
C ASP A 510 -8.35 4.50 -3.56
N SER A 511 -8.09 3.20 -3.69
CA SER A 511 -8.51 2.21 -2.70
C SER A 511 -7.82 2.37 -1.35
N ASP A 512 -6.62 2.98 -1.31
CA ASP A 512 -5.92 3.29 -0.06
C ASP A 512 -6.75 4.23 0.84
N ARG A 513 -7.67 5.03 0.29
CA ARG A 513 -8.60 5.89 1.06
C ARG A 513 -9.84 5.18 1.60
N ILE A 514 -10.03 3.87 1.35
CA ILE A 514 -11.27 3.19 1.74
C ILE A 514 -11.50 3.20 3.26
N MET A 515 -10.44 3.02 4.07
CA MET A 515 -10.55 3.05 5.53
C MET A 515 -11.11 4.38 6.03
N PRO A 516 -10.50 5.53 5.69
CA PRO A 516 -10.96 6.79 6.22
C PRO A 516 -12.33 7.21 5.65
N GLU A 517 -12.60 6.95 4.36
CA GLU A 517 -13.89 7.26 3.73
C GLU A 517 -15.04 6.44 4.31
N LEU A 518 -14.78 5.15 4.58
CA LEU A 518 -15.78 4.28 5.21
C LEU A 518 -16.12 4.78 6.61
N ALA A 519 -15.12 5.14 7.42
CA ALA A 519 -15.32 5.66 8.77
C ALA A 519 -16.16 6.95 8.77
N ALA A 520 -15.87 7.89 7.88
CA ALA A 520 -16.64 9.13 7.72
C ALA A 520 -18.10 8.83 7.28
N THR A 521 -18.26 7.97 6.27
CA THR A 521 -19.57 7.62 5.71
C THR A 521 -20.47 6.95 6.75
N VAL A 522 -19.99 5.91 7.44
CA VAL A 522 -20.84 5.13 8.35
C VAL A 522 -21.19 5.93 9.61
N THR A 523 -20.30 6.79 10.09
CA THR A 523 -20.58 7.63 11.27
C THR A 523 -21.53 8.78 10.94
N SER A 524 -21.41 9.39 9.77
CA SER A 524 -22.35 10.40 9.27
C SER A 524 -23.76 9.81 9.13
N LYS A 525 -23.88 8.65 8.46
CA LYS A 525 -25.16 7.92 8.35
C LYS A 525 -25.76 7.49 9.69
N ALA A 526 -24.92 7.25 10.70
CA ALA A 526 -25.36 6.92 12.06
C ALA A 526 -25.72 8.15 12.92
N GLY A 527 -25.60 9.38 12.39
CA GLY A 527 -25.89 10.62 13.13
C GLY A 527 -24.84 11.00 14.16
N VAL A 528 -23.63 10.41 14.11
CA VAL A 528 -22.53 10.67 15.04
C VAL A 528 -21.23 11.05 14.30
N PRO A 529 -21.24 12.09 13.45
CA PRO A 529 -20.09 12.45 12.59
C PRO A 529 -18.81 12.76 13.37
N TRP A 530 -18.90 13.25 14.61
CA TRP A 530 -17.76 13.46 15.49
C TRP A 530 -16.97 12.17 15.76
N LEU A 531 -17.61 11.01 15.69
CA LEU A 531 -16.95 9.72 15.90
C LEU A 531 -15.97 9.39 14.77
N ALA A 532 -16.17 9.94 13.56
CA ALA A 532 -15.26 9.75 12.43
C ALA A 532 -13.82 10.11 12.84
N GLY A 533 -13.60 11.26 13.48
CA GLY A 533 -12.27 11.68 13.91
C GLY A 533 -11.59 10.72 14.90
N LEU A 534 -12.36 10.13 15.83
CA LEU A 534 -11.82 9.11 16.74
C LEU A 534 -11.56 7.77 16.04
N LEU A 535 -12.36 7.40 15.05
CA LEU A 535 -12.10 6.19 14.25
C LEU A 535 -10.88 6.38 13.35
N LEU A 536 -10.68 7.58 12.82
CA LEU A 536 -9.53 7.99 12.01
C LEU A 536 -8.25 8.14 12.85
N ALA A 537 -8.38 8.34 14.16
CA ALA A 537 -7.25 8.29 15.08
C ALA A 537 -6.58 6.91 15.12
N ALA A 538 -7.29 5.81 14.88
CA ALA A 538 -6.72 4.46 14.86
C ALA A 538 -5.73 4.20 13.70
N PRO A 539 -6.07 4.43 12.42
CA PRO A 539 -5.10 4.30 11.34
C PRO A 539 -3.97 5.32 11.49
N PHE A 540 -4.27 6.55 11.95
CA PHE A 540 -3.25 7.57 12.19
C PHE A 540 -2.26 7.16 13.29
N ALA A 541 -2.75 6.59 14.39
CA ALA A 541 -1.98 6.00 15.48
C ALA A 541 -0.99 4.93 14.98
N ALA A 542 -1.46 4.01 14.14
CA ALA A 542 -0.66 2.92 13.59
C ALA A 542 0.49 3.46 12.71
N VAL A 543 0.19 4.45 11.85
CA VAL A 543 1.19 5.12 11.02
C VAL A 543 2.21 5.85 11.91
N MET A 544 1.74 6.62 12.89
CA MET A 544 2.57 7.43 13.78
C MET A 544 3.56 6.56 14.60
N SER A 545 3.09 5.49 15.24
CA SER A 545 3.93 4.53 15.99
C SER A 545 5.02 3.89 15.12
N SER A 546 4.66 3.59 13.87
CA SER A 546 5.57 3.00 12.89
C SER A 546 6.66 3.99 12.46
N VAL A 547 6.28 5.22 12.10
CA VAL A 547 7.25 6.26 11.71
C VAL A 547 8.24 6.53 12.85
N ASP A 548 7.76 6.67 14.09
CA ASP A 548 8.63 6.84 15.25
C ASP A 548 9.65 5.72 15.37
N SER A 549 9.17 4.49 15.31
CA SER A 549 10.01 3.31 15.46
C SER A 549 11.07 3.24 14.35
N PHE A 550 10.74 3.61 13.11
CA PHE A 550 11.67 3.58 11.98
C PHE A 550 12.67 4.72 12.01
N LEU A 551 12.24 5.95 12.27
CA LEU A 551 13.12 7.10 12.41
C LEU A 551 14.10 6.90 13.57
N LEU A 552 13.63 6.42 14.73
CA LEU A 552 14.50 6.09 15.85
C LEU A 552 15.45 4.93 15.53
N MET A 553 15.00 3.91 14.80
CA MET A 553 15.86 2.81 14.35
C MET A 553 17.00 3.31 13.47
N VAL A 554 16.68 4.11 12.45
CA VAL A 554 17.65 4.70 11.52
C VAL A 554 18.61 5.63 12.28
N SER A 555 18.07 6.51 13.13
CA SER A 555 18.90 7.39 13.97
C SER A 555 19.83 6.60 14.88
N SER A 556 19.35 5.55 15.55
CA SER A 556 20.19 4.72 16.42
C SER A 556 21.28 4.00 15.64
N SER A 557 20.95 3.49 14.45
CA SER A 557 21.86 2.78 13.56
C SER A 557 23.02 3.69 13.12
N VAL A 558 22.74 4.94 12.73
CA VAL A 558 23.79 5.89 12.33
C VAL A 558 24.57 6.41 13.54
N VAL A 559 23.89 6.84 14.60
CA VAL A 559 24.54 7.54 15.72
C VAL A 559 25.31 6.58 16.61
N ARG A 560 24.74 5.41 16.91
CA ARG A 560 25.36 4.44 17.81
C ARG A 560 26.26 3.48 17.04
N ASP A 561 25.72 2.80 16.02
CA ASP A 561 26.44 1.68 15.39
C ASP A 561 27.58 2.14 14.47
N ILE A 562 27.40 3.30 13.81
CA ILE A 562 28.43 3.89 12.95
C ILE A 562 29.25 4.92 13.72
N TYR A 563 28.62 5.98 14.22
CA TYR A 563 29.36 7.12 14.76
C TYR A 563 30.02 6.83 16.12
N GLN A 564 29.24 6.47 17.14
CA GLN A 564 29.80 6.23 18.48
C GLN A 564 30.73 5.02 18.48
N ASN A 565 30.29 3.88 17.95
CA ASN A 565 31.07 2.64 18.02
C ASN A 565 32.36 2.63 17.18
N ARG A 566 32.49 3.51 16.17
CA ARG A 566 33.63 3.44 15.21
C ARG A 566 34.38 4.74 15.02
N ILE A 567 33.67 5.87 15.02
CA ILE A 567 34.26 7.18 14.71
C ILE A 567 34.70 7.86 16.01
N ASN A 568 33.84 7.91 17.02
CA ASN A 568 34.13 8.58 18.28
C ASN A 568 33.47 7.86 19.48
N PRO A 569 34.15 6.88 20.09
CA PRO A 569 33.66 6.12 21.25
C PRO A 569 33.33 6.99 22.46
N ASP A 570 34.13 8.03 22.70
CA ASP A 570 34.02 8.92 23.86
C ASP A 570 33.13 10.15 23.60
N ALA A 571 32.28 10.09 22.58
CA ALA A 571 31.40 11.19 22.23
C ALA A 571 30.45 11.56 23.38
N SER A 572 30.47 12.83 23.80
CA SER A 572 29.57 13.36 24.83
C SER A 572 28.09 13.11 24.49
N GLU A 573 27.25 12.90 25.51
CA GLU A 573 25.81 12.70 25.33
C GLU A 573 25.14 13.84 24.55
N GLN A 574 25.56 15.10 24.77
CA GLN A 574 25.00 16.25 24.05
C GLN A 574 25.28 16.18 22.54
N ARG A 575 26.45 15.70 22.15
CA ARG A 575 26.82 15.51 20.74
C ARG A 575 26.03 14.37 20.10
N LEU A 576 25.90 13.24 20.80
CA LEU A 576 25.09 12.11 20.34
C LEU A 576 23.63 12.54 20.13
N LYS A 577 23.06 13.28 21.10
CA LYS A 577 21.70 13.82 21.01
C LYS A 577 21.50 14.73 19.79
N ARG A 578 22.41 15.69 19.55
CA ARG A 578 22.33 16.58 18.37
C ARG A 578 22.43 15.81 17.06
N LEU A 579 23.32 14.81 17.00
CA LEU A 579 23.47 13.98 15.81
C LEU A 579 22.21 13.14 15.55
N SER A 580 21.58 12.58 16.59
CA SER A 580 20.31 11.87 16.46
C SER A 580 19.21 12.74 15.84
N TYR A 581 19.12 14.00 16.28
CA TYR A 581 18.13 14.94 15.74
C TYR A 581 18.40 15.28 14.29
N LEU A 582 19.66 15.53 13.94
CA LEU A 582 20.06 15.81 12.56
C LEU A 582 19.77 14.63 11.64
N VAL A 583 20.15 13.41 12.03
CA VAL A 583 19.91 12.20 11.22
C VAL A 583 18.41 11.95 11.03
N THR A 584 17.64 12.09 12.11
CA THR A 584 16.17 11.94 12.05
C THR A 584 15.55 12.92 11.06
N ALA A 585 15.94 14.20 11.11
CA ALA A 585 15.44 15.22 10.21
C ALA A 585 15.85 14.95 8.75
N VAL A 586 17.12 14.63 8.50
CA VAL A 586 17.62 14.38 7.13
C VAL A 586 16.93 13.16 6.51
N VAL A 587 16.84 12.04 7.21
CA VAL A 587 16.21 10.83 6.68
C VAL A 587 14.72 11.03 6.45
N GLY A 588 14.03 11.71 7.39
CA GLY A 588 12.63 12.06 7.22
C GLY A 588 12.38 12.94 6.00
N ILE A 589 13.20 13.98 5.77
CA ILE A 589 13.07 14.85 4.60
C ILE A 589 13.32 14.07 3.31
N LEU A 590 14.37 13.23 3.26
CA LEU A 590 14.67 12.42 2.08
C LEU A 590 13.54 11.42 1.76
N ALA A 591 12.96 10.79 2.78
CA ALA A 591 11.84 9.87 2.59
C ALA A 591 10.56 10.60 2.15
N MET A 592 10.31 11.81 2.65
CA MET A 592 9.20 12.64 2.18
C MET A 592 9.37 12.99 0.69
N LEU A 593 10.56 13.43 0.27
CA LEU A 593 10.83 13.76 -1.13
C LEU A 593 10.70 12.53 -2.04
N ALA A 594 11.16 11.36 -1.58
CA ALA A 594 11.13 10.12 -2.36
C ALA A 594 9.72 9.53 -2.55
N VAL A 595 8.72 9.98 -1.79
CA VAL A 595 7.33 9.48 -1.90
C VAL A 595 6.38 10.51 -2.51
N LEU A 596 6.89 11.56 -3.13
CA LEU A 596 6.06 12.54 -3.85
C LEU A 596 5.26 11.88 -4.98
N ASN A 597 5.81 10.85 -5.63
CA ASN A 597 5.11 10.02 -6.62
C ASN A 597 5.11 8.53 -6.16
N PRO A 598 4.14 8.13 -5.32
CA PRO A 598 4.11 6.78 -4.77
C PRO A 598 3.53 5.73 -5.74
N PRO A 599 3.87 4.44 -5.58
CA PRO A 599 3.17 3.35 -6.27
C PRO A 599 1.69 3.28 -5.88
N GLU A 600 0.86 2.66 -6.74
CA GLU A 600 -0.60 2.57 -6.60
C GLU A 600 -1.04 2.04 -5.24
N TYR A 601 -0.60 0.84 -4.85
CA TYR A 601 -0.88 0.28 -3.53
C TYR A 601 0.27 0.56 -2.58
N LEU A 602 -0.02 1.19 -1.44
CA LEU A 602 0.99 1.37 -0.39
C LEU A 602 1.51 0.04 0.16
N GLN A 603 0.70 -1.01 0.05
CA GLN A 603 1.01 -2.35 0.54
C GLN A 603 2.20 -2.97 -0.19
N ASP A 604 2.46 -2.59 -1.44
CA ASP A 604 3.56 -3.15 -2.22
C ASP A 604 4.92 -2.71 -1.66
N LEU A 605 5.02 -1.47 -1.18
CA LEU A 605 6.20 -0.97 -0.45
C LEU A 605 6.42 -1.72 0.87
N ILE A 606 5.34 -2.04 1.60
CA ILE A 606 5.39 -2.78 2.85
C ILE A 606 5.88 -4.21 2.61
N VAL A 607 5.35 -4.87 1.56
CA VAL A 607 5.72 -6.23 1.20
C VAL A 607 7.19 -6.28 0.75
N PHE A 608 7.63 -5.34 -0.08
CA PHE A 608 9.03 -5.19 -0.48
C PHE A 608 9.96 -5.06 0.73
N ALA A 609 9.73 -4.04 1.57
CA ALA A 609 10.62 -3.75 2.70
C ALA A 609 10.64 -4.90 3.73
N THR A 610 9.48 -5.47 4.05
CA THR A 610 9.38 -6.59 5.01
C THR A 610 10.04 -7.86 4.46
N SER A 611 9.80 -8.18 3.18
CA SER A 611 10.40 -9.35 2.53
C SER A 611 11.92 -9.25 2.54
N GLY A 612 12.45 -8.09 2.16
CA GLY A 612 13.88 -7.83 2.11
C GLY A 612 14.55 -7.92 3.49
N LEU A 613 13.94 -7.29 4.51
CA LEU A 613 14.41 -7.40 5.89
C LEU A 613 14.41 -8.85 6.37
N ALA A 614 13.33 -9.59 6.13
CA ALA A 614 13.25 -10.97 6.57
C ALA A 614 14.26 -11.88 5.86
N GLY A 615 14.44 -11.71 4.55
CA GLY A 615 15.49 -12.38 3.79
C GLY A 615 16.89 -12.08 4.34
N CYS A 616 17.14 -10.84 4.76
CA CYS A 616 18.43 -10.45 5.31
C CYS A 616 18.66 -10.93 6.75
N PHE A 617 17.65 -10.90 7.62
CA PHE A 617 17.86 -10.97 9.07
C PHE A 617 17.31 -12.23 9.73
N LEU A 618 16.23 -12.82 9.22
CA LEU A 618 15.55 -13.91 9.92
C LEU A 618 16.47 -15.11 10.13
N MET A 619 17.03 -15.67 9.05
CA MET A 619 17.88 -16.85 9.13
C MET A 619 19.23 -16.57 9.80
N PRO A 620 19.94 -15.47 9.50
CA PRO A 620 21.21 -15.18 10.17
C PRO A 620 21.06 -14.99 11.69
N ILE A 621 19.96 -14.40 12.15
CA ILE A 621 19.70 -14.23 13.58
C ILE A 621 19.24 -15.54 14.21
N LEU A 622 18.31 -16.26 13.57
CA LEU A 622 17.84 -17.54 14.09
C LEU A 622 19.00 -18.54 14.24
N LEU A 623 19.78 -18.76 13.18
CA LEU A 623 20.95 -19.63 13.22
C LEU A 623 22.00 -19.08 14.20
N GLY A 624 22.21 -17.77 14.28
CA GLY A 624 23.18 -17.17 15.20
C GLY A 624 22.83 -17.42 16.66
N LEU A 625 21.53 -17.46 16.99
CA LEU A 625 21.04 -17.71 18.35
C LEU A 625 20.96 -19.20 18.71
N TYR A 626 20.74 -20.07 17.73
CA TYR A 626 20.46 -21.49 17.96
C TYR A 626 21.60 -22.44 17.60
N TRP A 627 22.45 -22.06 16.64
CA TRP A 627 23.52 -22.89 16.11
C TRP A 627 24.89 -22.34 16.55
N PRO A 628 25.61 -23.04 17.45
CA PRO A 628 26.90 -22.59 17.97
C PRO A 628 27.95 -22.37 16.88
N GLU A 629 27.97 -23.22 15.86
CA GLU A 629 28.97 -23.25 14.78
C GLU A 629 28.79 -22.13 13.75
N MET A 630 27.67 -21.41 13.78
CA MET A 630 27.46 -20.27 12.87
C MET A 630 28.53 -19.19 13.12
N ASN A 631 29.15 -18.74 12.04
CA ASN A 631 30.24 -17.74 12.09
C ASN A 631 29.89 -16.46 11.33
N ALA A 632 30.77 -15.45 11.46
CA ALA A 632 30.56 -14.13 10.88
C ALA A 632 30.43 -14.14 9.35
N GLN A 633 31.19 -14.98 8.65
CA GLN A 633 31.13 -15.05 7.19
C GLN A 633 29.83 -15.68 6.71
N GLY A 634 29.36 -16.74 7.40
CA GLY A 634 28.04 -17.29 7.16
C GLY A 634 26.93 -16.27 7.38
N ALA A 635 27.01 -15.48 8.44
CA ALA A 635 26.03 -14.41 8.70
C ALA A 635 25.99 -13.37 7.57
N VAL A 636 27.15 -12.90 7.11
CA VAL A 636 27.24 -11.95 5.99
C VAL A 636 26.72 -12.57 4.69
N ALA A 637 27.11 -13.81 4.39
CA ALA A 637 26.68 -14.51 3.19
C ALA A 637 25.16 -14.71 3.16
N GLY A 638 24.56 -15.06 4.31
CA GLY A 638 23.11 -15.13 4.44
C GLY A 638 22.41 -13.78 4.22
N MET A 639 22.91 -12.73 4.89
CA MET A 639 22.38 -11.37 4.75
C MET A 639 22.39 -10.88 3.30
N LEU A 640 23.55 -10.94 2.65
CA LEU A 640 23.74 -10.45 1.28
C LEU A 640 23.09 -11.37 0.24
N GLY A 641 23.05 -12.68 0.49
CA GLY A 641 22.37 -13.63 -0.38
C GLY A 641 20.85 -13.45 -0.37
N GLY A 642 20.27 -13.24 0.82
CA GLY A 642 18.86 -12.89 0.96
C GLY A 642 18.53 -11.57 0.24
N LEU A 643 19.37 -10.55 0.41
CA LEU A 643 19.26 -9.27 -0.33
C LEU A 643 19.30 -9.50 -1.85
N GLY A 644 20.32 -10.19 -2.36
CA GLY A 644 20.52 -10.39 -3.79
C GLY A 644 19.38 -11.16 -4.45
N CYS A 645 18.89 -12.21 -3.78
CA CYS A 645 17.71 -12.95 -4.25
C CYS A 645 16.46 -12.06 -4.28
N HIS A 646 16.20 -11.33 -3.20
CA HIS A 646 15.04 -10.45 -3.11
C HIS A 646 15.05 -9.34 -4.17
N LEU A 647 16.15 -8.59 -4.28
CA LEU A 647 16.27 -7.52 -5.28
C LEU A 647 16.28 -8.07 -6.70
N GLY A 648 16.92 -9.22 -6.94
CA GLY A 648 16.92 -9.87 -8.26
C GLY A 648 15.50 -10.18 -8.75
N LEU A 649 14.65 -10.73 -7.89
CA LEU A 649 13.25 -11.05 -8.24
C LEU A 649 12.39 -9.79 -8.45
N TYR A 650 12.63 -8.70 -7.71
CA TYR A 650 11.96 -7.43 -7.98
C TYR A 650 12.47 -6.73 -9.24
N LEU A 651 13.77 -6.82 -9.54
CA LEU A 651 14.32 -6.28 -10.78
C LEU A 651 13.78 -7.03 -12.01
N ILE A 652 13.73 -8.35 -11.97
CA ILE A 652 13.11 -9.16 -13.03
C ILE A 652 11.63 -8.79 -13.15
N GLY A 653 10.90 -8.68 -12.03
CA GLY A 653 9.49 -8.29 -12.02
C GLY A 653 9.26 -6.92 -12.64
N TRP A 654 10.12 -5.95 -12.35
CA TRP A 654 10.06 -4.62 -12.96
C TRP A 654 10.25 -4.65 -14.49
N PHE A 655 11.22 -5.42 -14.98
CA PHE A 655 11.43 -5.58 -16.43
C PHE A 655 10.30 -6.35 -17.13
N VAL A 656 9.68 -7.34 -16.46
CA VAL A 656 8.62 -8.18 -17.03
C VAL A 656 7.25 -7.49 -16.99
N ASN A 657 6.92 -6.84 -15.86
CA ASN A 657 5.59 -6.27 -15.62
C ASN A 657 5.52 -4.77 -15.98
N GLY A 658 6.65 -4.11 -16.25
CA GLY A 658 6.72 -2.68 -16.57
C GLY A 658 6.41 -1.73 -15.40
N LYS A 659 6.20 -2.27 -14.19
CA LYS A 659 5.87 -1.53 -12.97
C LYS A 659 6.56 -2.12 -11.75
N PHE A 660 6.53 -1.42 -10.63
CA PHE A 660 7.10 -1.90 -9.37
C PHE A 660 6.29 -3.10 -8.85
N ASP A 661 6.67 -4.30 -9.29
CA ASP A 661 6.10 -5.57 -8.87
C ASP A 661 7.21 -6.64 -8.89
N SER A 662 6.97 -7.74 -8.20
CA SER A 662 7.94 -8.84 -8.10
C SER A 662 7.67 -9.96 -9.07
N TYR A 663 8.74 -10.60 -9.54
CA TYR A 663 8.64 -11.85 -10.27
C TYR A 663 8.37 -13.01 -9.31
N GLN A 664 7.23 -13.68 -9.49
CA GLN A 664 6.78 -14.80 -8.66
C GLN A 664 7.33 -16.12 -9.20
N LEU A 665 8.60 -16.41 -8.90
CA LEU A 665 9.24 -17.65 -9.31
C LEU A 665 8.51 -18.87 -8.72
N LEU A 666 8.01 -19.75 -9.59
CA LEU A 666 7.15 -20.90 -9.25
C LEU A 666 5.89 -20.50 -8.46
N GLU A 667 5.33 -19.33 -8.77
CA GLU A 667 4.15 -18.77 -8.08
C GLU A 667 4.36 -18.49 -6.58
N PHE A 668 5.61 -18.56 -6.08
CA PHE A 668 5.93 -18.17 -4.71
C PHE A 668 6.33 -16.69 -4.65
N ASN A 669 5.93 -16.04 -3.55
CA ASN A 669 6.40 -14.69 -3.26
C ASN A 669 7.94 -14.70 -3.06
N PRO A 670 8.68 -13.66 -3.51
CA PRO A 670 10.13 -13.56 -3.35
C PRO A 670 10.66 -13.80 -1.94
N PHE A 671 9.84 -13.52 -0.92
CA PHE A 671 10.13 -13.78 0.48
C PHE A 671 10.61 -15.22 0.75
N ILE A 672 9.92 -16.20 0.18
CA ILE A 672 10.20 -17.62 0.40
C ILE A 672 11.61 -17.94 -0.09
N TRP A 673 11.92 -17.50 -1.31
CA TRP A 673 13.23 -17.68 -1.93
C TRP A 673 14.33 -16.93 -1.18
N ALA A 674 14.08 -15.69 -0.77
CA ALA A 674 15.06 -14.87 -0.05
C ALA A 674 15.47 -15.51 1.28
N ILE A 675 14.51 -16.06 2.04
CA ILE A 675 14.80 -16.77 3.28
C ILE A 675 15.53 -18.09 3.04
N LEU A 676 15.13 -18.85 2.03
CA LEU A 676 15.79 -20.12 1.68
C LEU A 676 17.25 -19.88 1.30
N VAL A 677 17.50 -18.94 0.38
CA VAL A 677 18.87 -18.58 -0.05
C VAL A 677 19.69 -18.08 1.14
N SER A 678 19.12 -17.21 1.97
CA SER A 678 19.77 -16.70 3.18
C SER A 678 20.15 -17.81 4.16
N GLY A 679 19.25 -18.77 4.40
CA GLY A 679 19.49 -19.92 5.26
C GLY A 679 20.56 -20.86 4.71
N LEU A 680 20.48 -21.22 3.42
CA LEU A 680 21.45 -22.10 2.77
C LEU A 680 22.85 -21.50 2.76
N LEU A 681 22.99 -20.21 2.41
CA LEU A 681 24.28 -19.54 2.42
C LEU A 681 24.83 -19.39 3.84
N SER A 682 23.98 -19.05 4.82
CA SER A 682 24.36 -19.03 6.24
C SER A 682 24.93 -20.36 6.70
N TYR A 683 24.30 -21.46 6.26
CA TYR A 683 24.67 -22.82 6.63
C TYR A 683 25.97 -23.29 5.95
N PHE A 684 26.02 -23.28 4.62
CA PHE A 684 27.14 -23.85 3.86
C PHE A 684 28.44 -23.07 4.05
N VAL A 685 28.38 -21.74 4.08
CA VAL A 685 29.57 -20.91 4.33
C VAL A 685 30.09 -21.12 5.74
N SER A 686 29.20 -21.28 6.73
CA SER A 686 29.61 -21.55 8.11
C SER A 686 30.35 -22.88 8.25
N ILE A 687 29.86 -23.95 7.62
CA ILE A 687 30.49 -25.29 7.69
C ILE A 687 31.80 -25.34 6.91
N GLY A 688 31.86 -24.76 5.72
CA GLY A 688 33.08 -24.75 4.90
C GLY A 688 34.26 -24.16 5.67
N GLN A 689 34.03 -23.07 6.39
CA GLN A 689 35.02 -22.42 7.24
C GLN A 689 35.44 -23.25 8.46
N SER A 690 34.48 -23.89 9.14
CA SER A 690 34.77 -24.74 10.31
C SER A 690 35.65 -25.93 9.94
N ARG A 691 35.42 -26.52 8.76
CA ARG A 691 36.27 -27.61 8.22
C ARG A 691 37.68 -27.13 7.86
N VAL A 692 37.81 -25.94 7.26
CA VAL A 692 39.13 -25.35 6.94
C VAL A 692 39.93 -25.01 8.19
N LYS A 693 39.29 -24.52 9.27
CA LYS A 693 39.97 -24.30 10.55
C LYS A 693 40.45 -25.61 11.18
N PHE A 694 39.64 -26.66 11.13
CA PHE A 694 40.02 -27.98 11.63
C PHE A 694 41.21 -28.56 10.85
N GLN A 695 41.21 -28.47 9.52
CA GLN A 695 42.32 -28.93 8.67
C GLN A 695 43.61 -28.11 8.79
N LYS A 696 43.57 -26.89 9.34
CA LYS A 696 44.77 -26.08 9.64
C LYS A 696 45.31 -26.31 11.05
N GLN A 697 44.58 -27.04 11.91
CA GLN A 697 44.97 -27.35 13.29
C GLN A 697 45.43 -28.80 13.47
N VAL A 698 45.14 -29.67 12.50
CA VAL A 698 45.76 -30.99 12.30
C VAL A 698 46.92 -30.82 11.35
#